data_AF-A0A9Q9R8C6-F1
#
_entry.id   AF-A0A9Q9R8C6-F1
#
_cell.length_a   1.000
_cell.length_b   1.000
_cell.length_c   1.000
_cell.angle_alpha   90.00
_cell.angle_beta   90.00
_cell.angle_gamma   90.00
#
_symmetry.space_group_name_H-M   'P 1'
#
loop_
_entity.id
_entity.type
_entity.pdbx_description
1 polymer ?
#
loop_
_entity_poly.entity_id
_entity_poly.type
_entity_poly.pdbx_seq_one_letter_code
_entity_poly.pdbx_strand_id
1 'polypeptide(L)'
;MRSSFSIKAAGFAFLSLVNAQDVSENLAGAIADYDSLSLFRSLLSAAPQVLAETLSSQGSNVTILIPTDNAIKSYLKDSSISDVTELNQTMLQVFFSYHSMAASLSSTDFSASRGLSVPTLLKSEEFNNRTAGPQIQSQFGNNADGQVVFASRVQKGKRADGDISGAVVNLRAGEEQNIKMTAVDGSWGEKNASRFQIVDKVLLPPLSCSQTVKAADDKRLTALNGALIKAGLWPALDASKNVTCLAPSTQAFKDAGSPDVELSKEDLGGALLAHTLNEVTYSNYLRDGQVIGTLNKTEVRVRIINDDIFFNNAKVIEANVLTNNGLIHMRSLDSVIQAGGKPSETSTGTSSAETASATSSGSAAASSAATVSPDNGNSVQGPEPCFGLWTIAGRRKDARLGMRALVTAASSGLGAAIARMLAVNLGMNVVINFNSNESRAKDLVSKLQAECHEKHAGSDILIQAIQADTCDKLQIKSLVEDAASRFGGRLDVVISNVGWTKMRQFSDIDDNVDDDDWDRCYVANVKSHLWLFHAAKRYLEESNKREAGVPVFISTASLAGVIPSGSSVPYAVTKAAQIHLGKCLAKIAAPSIRVNTISPGILLTVCDSLPVVRGFNLIFVQEWGLSFPADRLEIARNTNKLGRFATVEDVAEQVKAFVVSKSVTGQNGVIDAGFGL
;
A
#
# COMPACT_ATOMS: atom_id res chain seq x y z
N MET A 1 -49.23 -39.49 18.03
CA MET A 1 -48.13 -39.58 17.04
C MET A 1 -47.24 -38.33 17.06
N ARG A 2 -46.68 -37.91 18.21
CA ARG A 2 -45.76 -36.75 18.29
C ARG A 2 -44.53 -36.97 19.19
N SER A 3 -44.18 -38.21 19.52
CA SER A 3 -43.02 -38.53 20.38
C SER A 3 -41.88 -39.28 19.65
N SER A 4 -42.04 -39.63 18.37
CA SER A 4 -41.06 -40.50 17.67
C SER A 4 -40.08 -39.75 16.75
N PHE A 5 -40.21 -38.43 16.59
CA PHE A 5 -39.34 -37.63 15.71
C PHE A 5 -38.13 -36.98 16.44
N SER A 6 -38.21 -36.78 17.76
CA SER A 6 -37.14 -36.11 18.52
C SER A 6 -35.98 -37.06 18.90
N ILE A 7 -36.24 -38.37 19.01
CA ILE A 7 -35.23 -39.37 19.39
C ILE A 7 -34.30 -39.73 18.21
N LYS A 8 -34.77 -39.66 16.95
CA LYS A 8 -33.93 -39.95 15.77
C LYS A 8 -32.96 -38.82 15.43
N ALA A 9 -33.35 -37.55 15.62
CA ALA A 9 -32.46 -36.41 15.42
C ALA A 9 -31.38 -36.32 16.51
N ALA A 10 -31.75 -36.62 17.77
CA ALA A 10 -30.80 -36.73 18.86
C ALA A 10 -29.83 -37.89 18.67
N GLY A 11 -30.30 -39.05 18.17
CA GLY A 11 -29.45 -40.21 17.86
C GLY A 11 -28.46 -39.96 16.71
N PHE A 12 -28.87 -39.27 15.64
CA PHE A 12 -27.97 -38.89 14.54
C PHE A 12 -26.92 -37.87 14.97
N ALA A 13 -27.30 -36.88 15.79
CA ALA A 13 -26.37 -35.90 16.36
C ALA A 13 -25.40 -36.56 17.36
N PHE A 14 -25.85 -37.54 18.16
CA PHE A 14 -24.99 -38.28 19.08
C PHE A 14 -24.00 -39.18 18.32
N LEU A 15 -24.43 -39.88 17.28
CA LEU A 15 -23.55 -40.69 16.43
C LEU A 15 -22.54 -39.84 15.65
N SER A 16 -22.91 -38.65 15.16
CA SER A 16 -21.97 -37.74 14.49
C SER A 16 -20.96 -37.14 15.47
N LEU A 17 -21.38 -36.84 16.71
CA LEU A 17 -20.49 -36.36 17.77
C LEU A 17 -19.44 -37.39 18.19
N VAL A 18 -19.85 -38.65 18.37
CA VAL A 18 -18.93 -39.75 18.72
C VAL A 18 -17.90 -39.97 17.60
N ASN A 19 -18.36 -40.00 16.34
CA ASN A 19 -17.46 -40.18 15.19
C ASN A 19 -16.50 -39.00 14.99
N ALA A 20 -16.91 -37.77 15.34
CA ALA A 20 -16.03 -36.60 15.30
C ALA A 20 -14.96 -36.61 16.41
N GLN A 21 -15.35 -37.08 17.60
CA GLN A 21 -14.44 -37.26 18.72
C GLN A 21 -13.37 -38.33 18.39
N ASP A 22 -13.78 -39.45 17.80
CA ASP A 22 -12.89 -40.56 17.41
C ASP A 22 -11.81 -40.12 16.40
N VAL A 23 -12.18 -39.31 15.40
CA VAL A 23 -11.24 -38.80 14.38
C VAL A 23 -10.21 -37.85 15.01
N SER A 24 -10.66 -36.95 15.89
CA SER A 24 -9.80 -36.01 16.60
C SER A 24 -8.85 -36.72 17.58
N GLU A 25 -9.36 -37.71 18.33
CA GLU A 25 -8.58 -38.50 19.28
C GLU A 25 -7.53 -39.39 18.58
N ASN A 26 -7.86 -39.97 17.43
CA ASN A 26 -6.91 -40.76 16.65
C ASN A 26 -5.72 -39.92 16.15
N LEU A 27 -6.01 -38.73 15.60
CA LEU A 27 -4.97 -37.80 15.16
C LEU A 27 -4.16 -37.26 16.35
N ALA A 28 -4.83 -36.89 17.45
CA ALA A 28 -4.18 -36.40 18.67
C ALA A 28 -3.26 -37.46 19.30
N GLY A 29 -3.65 -38.73 19.25
CA GLY A 29 -2.83 -39.86 19.67
C GLY A 29 -1.60 -40.06 18.77
N ALA A 30 -1.77 -39.96 17.45
CA ALA A 30 -0.67 -40.11 16.49
C ALA A 30 0.41 -39.02 16.61
N ILE A 31 0.06 -37.86 17.15
CA ILE A 31 1.00 -36.74 17.38
C ILE A 31 1.41 -36.57 18.84
N ALA A 32 1.00 -37.50 19.73
CA ALA A 32 1.18 -37.35 21.17
C ALA A 32 2.67 -37.30 21.59
N ASP A 33 3.52 -38.00 20.86
CA ASP A 33 4.97 -38.11 21.09
C ASP A 33 5.75 -36.85 20.67
N TYR A 34 5.09 -35.87 20.04
CA TYR A 34 5.70 -34.62 19.60
C TYR A 34 5.36 -33.48 20.56
N ASP A 35 6.31 -33.15 21.45
CA ASP A 35 6.16 -32.05 22.42
C ASP A 35 5.87 -30.69 21.75
N SER A 36 6.44 -30.47 20.56
CA SER A 36 6.29 -29.23 19.80
C SER A 36 4.93 -29.01 19.13
N LEU A 37 3.97 -29.94 19.31
CA LEU A 37 2.63 -29.91 18.73
C LEU A 37 1.52 -29.82 19.81
N SER A 38 1.86 -29.35 21.01
CA SER A 38 0.94 -29.29 22.14
C SER A 38 -0.26 -28.36 21.90
N LEU A 39 -0.05 -27.20 21.27
CA LEU A 39 -1.11 -26.24 20.97
C LEU A 39 -2.05 -26.75 19.87
N PHE A 40 -1.53 -27.51 18.91
CA PHE A 40 -2.38 -28.14 17.90
C PHE A 40 -3.29 -29.20 18.53
N ARG A 41 -2.78 -29.99 19.50
CA ARG A 41 -3.63 -30.91 20.27
C ARG A 41 -4.73 -30.19 21.06
N SER A 42 -4.42 -29.03 21.64
CA SER A 42 -5.44 -28.19 22.27
C SER A 42 -6.50 -27.73 21.27
N LEU A 43 -6.11 -27.34 20.05
CA LEU A 43 -7.02 -26.96 18.97
C LEU A 43 -7.96 -28.11 18.56
N LEU A 44 -7.40 -29.32 18.43
CA LEU A 44 -8.16 -30.55 18.13
C LEU A 44 -9.22 -30.86 19.20
N SER A 45 -8.89 -30.63 20.48
CA SER A 45 -9.81 -30.81 21.60
C SER A 45 -10.88 -29.72 21.68
N ALA A 46 -10.55 -28.49 21.26
CA ALA A 46 -11.46 -27.35 21.32
C ALA A 46 -12.57 -27.41 20.25
N ALA A 47 -12.26 -27.96 19.06
CA ALA A 47 -13.20 -27.98 17.93
C ALA A 47 -13.19 -29.30 17.13
N PRO A 48 -13.47 -30.46 17.77
CA PRO A 48 -13.43 -31.77 17.10
C PRO A 48 -14.46 -31.89 15.95
N GLN A 49 -15.60 -31.22 16.08
CA GLN A 49 -16.66 -31.23 15.06
C GLN A 49 -16.20 -30.62 13.73
N VAL A 50 -15.45 -29.51 13.78
CA VAL A 50 -15.02 -28.77 12.58
C VAL A 50 -14.07 -29.61 11.73
N LEU A 51 -13.14 -30.30 12.37
CA LEU A 51 -12.22 -31.21 11.70
C LEU A 51 -12.97 -32.40 11.08
N ALA A 52 -13.90 -32.99 11.84
CA ALA A 52 -14.70 -34.11 11.35
C ALA A 52 -15.56 -33.72 10.14
N GLU A 53 -16.19 -32.55 10.15
CA GLU A 53 -16.92 -32.00 9.01
C GLU A 53 -16.01 -31.82 7.79
N THR A 54 -14.83 -31.21 7.99
CA THR A 54 -13.83 -30.99 6.93
C THR A 54 -13.46 -32.33 6.25
N LEU A 55 -13.18 -33.37 7.05
CA LEU A 55 -12.71 -34.67 6.57
C LEU A 55 -13.83 -35.59 6.05
N SER A 56 -15.04 -35.46 6.60
CA SER A 56 -16.22 -36.26 6.21
C SER A 56 -16.56 -36.13 4.72
N SER A 57 -16.12 -35.04 4.09
CA SER A 57 -16.36 -34.75 2.68
C SER A 57 -15.45 -35.49 1.69
N GLN A 58 -14.45 -36.27 2.14
CA GLN A 58 -13.34 -36.71 1.26
C GLN A 58 -12.88 -38.17 1.39
N GLY A 59 -13.32 -38.92 2.41
CA GLY A 59 -12.83 -40.28 2.62
C GLY A 59 -11.35 -40.33 3.09
N SER A 60 -10.91 -41.50 3.54
CA SER A 60 -9.77 -41.71 4.45
C SER A 60 -8.34 -41.55 3.88
N ASN A 61 -8.13 -40.69 2.87
CA ASN A 61 -6.85 -40.58 2.15
C ASN A 61 -6.31 -39.14 2.06
N VAL A 62 -6.11 -38.49 3.20
CA VAL A 62 -5.65 -37.09 3.28
C VAL A 62 -4.28 -36.97 3.92
N THR A 63 -3.59 -35.85 3.67
CA THR A 63 -2.38 -35.47 4.42
C THR A 63 -2.64 -34.18 5.17
N ILE A 64 -2.50 -34.19 6.50
CA ILE A 64 -2.64 -32.98 7.32
C ILE A 64 -1.27 -32.35 7.56
N LEU A 65 -1.17 -31.06 7.28
CA LEU A 65 -0.01 -30.22 7.58
C LEU A 65 -0.19 -29.63 8.96
N ILE A 66 0.64 -30.05 9.92
CA ILE A 66 0.50 -29.69 11.32
C ILE A 66 1.50 -28.60 11.67
N PRO A 67 1.05 -27.38 11.99
CA PRO A 67 1.94 -26.31 12.41
C PRO A 67 2.51 -26.57 13.80
N THR A 68 3.79 -26.21 13.99
CA THR A 68 4.44 -26.25 15.31
C THR A 68 3.82 -25.24 16.29
N ASP A 69 4.05 -25.42 17.58
CA ASP A 69 3.58 -24.49 18.61
C ASP A 69 4.09 -23.07 18.39
N ASN A 70 5.33 -22.92 17.89
CA ASN A 70 5.89 -21.60 17.53
C ASN A 70 5.18 -20.97 16.33
N ALA A 71 4.75 -21.79 15.37
CA ALA A 71 3.97 -21.35 14.22
C ALA A 71 2.59 -20.84 14.66
N ILE A 72 1.90 -21.58 15.53
CA ILE A 72 0.59 -21.20 16.06
C ILE A 72 0.69 -19.93 16.90
N LYS A 73 1.70 -19.82 17.79
CA LYS A 73 1.93 -18.61 18.59
C LYS A 73 2.17 -17.37 17.72
N SER A 74 2.98 -17.52 16.66
CA SER A 74 3.22 -16.43 15.70
C SER A 74 1.92 -16.03 15.00
N TYR A 75 1.13 -17.00 14.55
CA TYR A 75 -0.17 -16.74 13.91
C TYR A 75 -1.17 -16.04 14.84
N LEU A 76 -1.26 -16.45 16.10
CA LEU A 76 -2.11 -15.81 17.10
C LEU A 76 -1.67 -14.37 17.39
N LYS A 77 -0.35 -14.15 17.51
CA LYS A 77 0.24 -12.82 17.69
C LYS A 77 -0.08 -11.90 16.50
N ASP A 78 0.09 -12.39 15.28
CA ASP A 78 -0.18 -11.63 14.05
C ASP A 78 -1.68 -11.34 13.90
N SER A 79 -2.54 -12.26 14.34
CA SER A 79 -4.01 -12.11 14.33
C SER A 79 -4.55 -11.32 15.52
N SER A 80 -3.70 -10.88 16.46
CA SER A 80 -4.10 -10.22 17.72
C SER A 80 -5.06 -11.04 18.59
N ILE A 81 -4.94 -12.37 18.55
CA ILE A 81 -5.75 -13.33 19.31
C ILE A 81 -4.91 -13.88 20.46
N SER A 82 -5.48 -13.97 21.66
CA SER A 82 -4.71 -14.35 22.86
C SER A 82 -4.61 -15.86 23.03
N ASP A 83 -5.64 -16.60 22.61
CA ASP A 83 -5.74 -18.05 22.78
C ASP A 83 -6.40 -18.72 21.55
N VAL A 84 -6.02 -19.97 21.27
CA VAL A 84 -6.65 -20.80 20.21
C VAL A 84 -8.15 -20.98 20.42
N THR A 85 -8.66 -20.87 21.65
CA THR A 85 -10.10 -20.98 21.95
C THR A 85 -10.92 -19.78 21.48
N GLU A 86 -10.28 -18.65 21.19
CA GLU A 86 -10.94 -17.43 20.69
C GLU A 86 -11.15 -17.48 19.16
N LEU A 87 -10.64 -18.51 18.48
CA LEU A 87 -10.83 -18.69 17.04
C LEU A 87 -12.30 -19.03 16.74
N ASN A 88 -12.94 -18.19 15.93
CA ASN A 88 -14.29 -18.43 15.41
C ASN A 88 -14.34 -19.69 14.53
N GLN A 89 -15.49 -20.36 14.49
CA GLN A 89 -15.72 -21.57 13.69
C GLN A 89 -15.35 -21.40 12.21
N THR A 90 -15.64 -20.24 11.60
CA THR A 90 -15.27 -19.97 10.20
C THR A 90 -13.76 -19.97 9.99
N MET A 91 -13.00 -19.39 10.92
CA MET A 91 -11.53 -19.37 10.85
C MET A 91 -10.95 -20.78 11.03
N LEU A 92 -11.53 -21.56 11.94
CA LEU A 92 -11.16 -22.96 12.15
C LEU A 92 -11.46 -23.82 10.93
N GLN A 93 -12.62 -23.65 10.29
CA GLN A 93 -12.98 -24.33 9.04
C GLN A 93 -11.96 -24.05 7.93
N VAL A 94 -11.60 -22.78 7.72
CA VAL A 94 -10.60 -22.39 6.71
C VAL A 94 -9.23 -22.95 7.07
N PHE A 95 -8.83 -22.86 8.34
CA PHE A 95 -7.57 -23.40 8.84
C PHE A 95 -7.47 -24.90 8.57
N PHE A 96 -8.41 -25.71 9.04
CA PHE A 96 -8.37 -27.17 8.85
C PHE A 96 -8.48 -27.56 7.38
N SER A 97 -9.31 -26.85 6.59
CA SER A 97 -9.48 -27.14 5.16
C SER A 97 -8.21 -26.86 4.36
N TYR A 98 -7.49 -25.77 4.66
CA TYR A 98 -6.28 -25.41 3.92
C TYR A 98 -5.04 -26.19 4.37
N HIS A 99 -4.98 -26.61 5.64
CA HIS A 99 -3.93 -27.50 6.13
C HIS A 99 -4.15 -28.97 5.76
N SER A 100 -5.31 -29.33 5.20
CA SER A 100 -5.59 -30.69 4.75
C SER A 100 -5.40 -30.81 3.24
N MET A 101 -4.41 -31.58 2.81
CA MET A 101 -4.20 -31.94 1.41
C MET A 101 -5.09 -33.13 1.03
N ALA A 102 -5.68 -33.07 -0.16
CA ALA A 102 -6.66 -34.02 -0.67
C ALA A 102 -6.05 -35.33 -1.20
N ALA A 103 -4.84 -35.67 -0.74
CA ALA A 103 -4.09 -36.87 -1.06
C ALA A 103 -3.20 -37.29 0.12
N SER A 104 -2.97 -38.59 0.27
CA SER A 104 -2.01 -39.16 1.23
C SER A 104 -0.62 -39.20 0.61
N LEU A 105 0.28 -38.36 1.11
CA LEU A 105 1.59 -38.08 0.53
C LEU A 105 2.71 -38.38 1.53
N SER A 106 3.73 -39.05 1.03
CA SER A 106 4.96 -39.40 1.73
C SER A 106 6.13 -38.51 1.34
N SER A 107 7.24 -38.58 2.08
CA SER A 107 8.47 -37.84 1.84
C SER A 107 9.04 -38.05 0.44
N THR A 108 8.81 -39.23 -0.15
CA THR A 108 9.24 -39.55 -1.51
C THR A 108 8.43 -38.84 -2.58
N ASP A 109 7.16 -38.50 -2.33
CA ASP A 109 6.30 -37.81 -3.30
C ASP A 109 6.75 -36.35 -3.51
N PHE A 110 7.41 -35.76 -2.51
CA PHE A 110 7.97 -34.41 -2.59
C PHE A 110 9.36 -34.35 -3.24
N SER A 111 9.89 -35.49 -3.72
CA SER A 111 11.25 -35.57 -4.27
C SER A 111 11.36 -35.16 -5.75
N ALA A 112 10.23 -34.90 -6.41
CA ALA A 112 10.17 -34.51 -7.82
C ALA A 112 10.98 -33.22 -8.09
N SER A 113 11.78 -33.22 -9.17
CA SER A 113 12.70 -32.11 -9.50
C SER A 113 11.99 -30.78 -9.74
N ARG A 114 10.77 -30.80 -10.30
CA ARG A 114 9.96 -29.62 -10.60
C ARG A 114 8.89 -29.31 -9.53
N GLY A 115 8.94 -30.00 -8.40
CA GLY A 115 7.94 -29.88 -7.33
C GLY A 115 6.60 -30.53 -7.67
N LEU A 116 5.66 -30.42 -6.73
CA LEU A 116 4.36 -31.05 -6.74
C LEU A 116 3.29 -30.03 -6.34
N SER A 117 2.29 -29.84 -7.19
CA SER A 117 1.10 -29.03 -6.90
C SER A 117 0.01 -29.95 -6.35
N VAL A 118 -0.45 -29.70 -5.12
CA VAL A 118 -1.39 -30.58 -4.41
C VAL A 118 -2.64 -29.78 -4.02
N PRO A 119 -3.86 -30.24 -4.38
CA PRO A 119 -5.10 -29.67 -3.88
C PRO A 119 -5.27 -29.87 -2.37
N THR A 120 -5.85 -28.87 -1.72
CA THR A 120 -6.30 -28.88 -0.33
C THR A 120 -7.80 -29.12 -0.28
N LEU A 121 -8.38 -29.18 0.92
CA LEU A 121 -9.83 -29.30 1.09
C LEU A 121 -10.56 -27.96 1.06
N LEU A 122 -9.83 -26.84 0.93
CA LEU A 122 -10.41 -25.49 0.90
C LEU A 122 -11.13 -25.20 -0.42
N LYS A 123 -12.47 -25.13 -0.38
CA LYS A 123 -13.33 -24.91 -1.56
C LYS A 123 -14.10 -23.58 -1.54
N SER A 124 -13.96 -22.76 -0.50
CA SER A 124 -14.66 -21.48 -0.39
C SER A 124 -14.30 -20.56 -1.58
N GLU A 125 -15.30 -19.99 -2.25
CA GLU A 125 -15.10 -19.10 -3.41
C GLU A 125 -14.27 -17.86 -3.08
N GLU A 126 -14.25 -17.43 -1.82
CA GLU A 126 -13.43 -16.32 -1.33
C GLU A 126 -11.93 -16.59 -1.55
N PHE A 127 -11.50 -17.81 -1.21
CA PHE A 127 -10.09 -18.22 -1.24
C PHE A 127 -9.75 -19.11 -2.43
N ASN A 128 -10.75 -19.59 -3.17
CA ASN A 128 -10.62 -20.50 -4.29
C ASN A 128 -11.62 -20.15 -5.40
N ASN A 129 -11.18 -19.28 -6.28
CA ASN A 129 -11.88 -18.87 -7.49
C ASN A 129 -11.22 -19.46 -8.76
N ARG A 130 -10.60 -20.63 -8.63
CA ARG A 130 -10.01 -21.39 -9.73
C ARG A 130 -10.82 -22.65 -10.03
N THR A 131 -10.57 -23.26 -11.18
CA THR A 131 -10.95 -24.62 -11.50
C THR A 131 -9.72 -25.52 -11.38
N ALA A 132 -9.95 -26.81 -11.15
CA ALA A 132 -8.90 -27.83 -11.07
C ALA A 132 -7.88 -27.74 -12.21
N GLY A 133 -8.34 -27.46 -13.44
CA GLY A 133 -7.54 -27.60 -14.65
C GLY A 133 -7.35 -29.08 -15.02
N PRO A 134 -7.11 -29.41 -16.30
CA PRO A 134 -7.12 -30.81 -16.75
C PRO A 134 -6.01 -31.66 -16.12
N GLN A 135 -4.86 -31.07 -15.78
CA GLN A 135 -3.72 -31.81 -15.22
C GLN A 135 -3.97 -32.23 -13.77
N ILE A 136 -4.44 -31.32 -12.91
CA ILE A 136 -4.78 -31.65 -11.52
C ILE A 136 -6.03 -32.54 -11.49
N GLN A 137 -7.01 -32.29 -12.37
CA GLN A 137 -8.18 -33.17 -12.50
C GLN A 137 -7.78 -34.60 -12.86
N SER A 138 -6.82 -34.79 -13.76
CA SER A 138 -6.33 -36.11 -14.14
C SER A 138 -5.61 -36.83 -13.01
N GLN A 139 -4.99 -36.10 -12.08
CA GLN A 139 -4.19 -36.66 -10.99
C GLN A 139 -5.00 -36.91 -9.72
N PHE A 140 -5.97 -36.03 -9.41
CA PHE A 140 -6.72 -36.05 -8.15
C PHE A 140 -8.23 -36.26 -8.32
N GLY A 141 -8.75 -36.33 -9.56
CA GLY A 141 -10.16 -36.61 -9.84
C GLY A 141 -11.09 -35.62 -9.15
N ASN A 142 -12.08 -36.15 -8.41
CA ASN A 142 -13.08 -35.35 -7.70
C ASN A 142 -12.52 -34.49 -6.55
N ASN A 143 -11.24 -34.69 -6.20
CA ASN A 143 -10.57 -33.95 -5.14
C ASN A 143 -9.72 -32.79 -5.68
N ALA A 144 -9.75 -32.56 -7.00
CA ALA A 144 -8.94 -31.55 -7.67
C ALA A 144 -9.44 -30.11 -7.50
N ASP A 145 -10.67 -29.93 -7.01
CA ASP A 145 -11.37 -28.65 -6.98
C ASP A 145 -10.94 -27.71 -5.85
N GLY A 146 -10.26 -28.21 -4.80
CA GLY A 146 -9.84 -27.39 -3.68
C GLY A 146 -8.61 -26.52 -3.96
N GLN A 147 -8.30 -25.56 -3.10
CA GLN A 147 -7.19 -24.63 -3.35
C GLN A 147 -5.84 -25.35 -3.33
N VAL A 148 -4.81 -24.88 -4.02
CA VAL A 148 -3.53 -25.61 -4.16
C VAL A 148 -2.48 -25.13 -3.17
N VAL A 149 -1.59 -26.04 -2.78
CA VAL A 149 -0.28 -25.75 -2.21
C VAL A 149 0.80 -26.33 -3.13
N PHE A 150 1.93 -25.65 -3.24
CA PHE A 150 3.04 -26.10 -4.10
C PHE A 150 4.22 -26.54 -3.24
N ALA A 151 4.62 -27.80 -3.33
CA ALA A 151 5.75 -28.34 -2.60
C ALA A 151 6.96 -28.53 -3.53
N SER A 152 8.15 -28.13 -3.09
CA SER A 152 9.40 -28.23 -3.85
C SER A 152 10.57 -28.59 -2.95
N ARG A 153 11.61 -29.21 -3.51
CA ARG A 153 12.78 -29.65 -2.74
C ARG A 153 13.70 -28.48 -2.39
N VAL A 154 14.23 -28.47 -1.16
CA VAL A 154 15.30 -27.54 -0.74
C VAL A 154 16.65 -27.96 -1.36
N GLN A 155 17.31 -27.06 -2.11
CA GLN A 155 18.72 -27.24 -2.50
C GLN A 155 19.61 -27.13 -1.25
N LYS A 156 20.51 -28.11 -1.02
CA LYS A 156 21.34 -28.29 0.18
C LYS A 156 21.87 -26.96 0.79
N GLY A 157 21.26 -26.51 1.88
CA GLY A 157 21.80 -25.50 2.81
C GLY A 157 22.13 -26.14 4.16
N LYS A 158 23.13 -25.61 4.88
CA LYS A 158 23.64 -26.18 6.15
C LYS A 158 22.51 -26.31 7.20
N ARG A 159 22.43 -27.48 7.82
CA ARG A 159 21.55 -27.79 8.96
C ARG A 159 21.87 -26.85 10.13
N ALA A 160 20.86 -26.21 10.71
CA ALA A 160 20.97 -25.60 12.03
C ALA A 160 20.76 -26.66 13.10
N ASP A 161 21.50 -26.58 14.20
CA ASP A 161 21.50 -27.54 15.30
C ASP A 161 20.15 -27.54 16.03
N GLY A 162 19.60 -28.74 16.28
CA GLY A 162 18.39 -28.95 17.10
C GLY A 162 17.13 -29.48 16.38
N ASP A 163 17.20 -29.76 15.08
CA ASP A 163 16.00 -30.02 14.26
C ASP A 163 15.60 -31.52 14.15
N ILE A 164 14.29 -31.77 14.12
CA ILE A 164 13.63 -33.09 14.05
C ILE A 164 14.09 -33.83 12.77
N SER A 165 14.36 -35.14 12.86
CA SER A 165 14.89 -35.92 11.72
C SER A 165 13.87 -36.06 10.58
N GLY A 166 14.06 -35.34 9.47
CA GLY A 166 13.22 -35.46 8.27
C GLY A 166 13.82 -34.78 7.04
N ALA A 167 13.27 -35.07 5.85
CA ALA A 167 13.61 -34.33 4.64
C ALA A 167 12.91 -32.96 4.67
N VAL A 168 13.68 -31.87 4.51
CA VAL A 168 13.12 -30.51 4.48
C VAL A 168 12.60 -30.20 3.08
N VAL A 169 11.32 -29.88 2.99
CA VAL A 169 10.60 -29.53 1.77
C VAL A 169 10.15 -28.06 1.89
N ASN A 170 10.32 -27.27 0.83
CA ASN A 170 9.75 -25.93 0.76
C ASN A 170 8.31 -26.04 0.27
N LEU A 171 7.36 -25.67 1.11
CA LEU A 171 5.97 -25.54 0.76
C LEU A 171 5.64 -24.07 0.52
N ARG A 172 4.97 -23.79 -0.59
CA ARG A 172 4.50 -22.48 -0.98
C ARG A 172 2.98 -22.44 -0.83
N ALA A 173 2.52 -21.49 -0.02
CA ALA A 173 1.11 -21.25 0.28
C ALA A 173 0.70 -19.85 -0.23
N GLY A 174 -0.48 -19.37 0.18
CA GLY A 174 -0.95 -18.01 -0.10
C GLY A 174 -0.03 -16.93 0.46
N GLU A 175 -0.29 -15.68 0.07
CA GLU A 175 0.46 -14.49 0.53
C GLU A 175 2.00 -14.61 0.36
N GLU A 176 2.45 -15.31 -0.69
CA GLU A 176 3.87 -15.53 -0.96
C GLU A 176 4.63 -16.27 0.15
N GLN A 177 3.92 -17.00 1.03
CA GLN A 177 4.54 -17.70 2.14
C GLN A 177 5.42 -18.85 1.66
N ASN A 178 6.71 -18.76 1.99
CA ASN A 178 7.64 -19.89 1.95
C ASN A 178 7.69 -20.53 3.35
N ILE A 179 7.29 -21.80 3.41
CA ILE A 179 7.09 -22.60 4.62
C ILE A 179 8.04 -23.79 4.55
N LYS A 180 8.75 -24.09 5.63
CA LYS A 180 9.55 -25.30 5.71
C LYS A 180 8.68 -26.41 6.30
N MET A 181 8.53 -27.46 5.53
CA MET A 181 7.88 -28.69 5.95
C MET A 181 8.94 -29.73 6.28
N THR A 182 8.87 -30.29 7.48
CA THR A 182 9.63 -31.47 7.87
C THR A 182 8.80 -32.69 7.51
N ALA A 183 9.27 -33.46 6.53
CA ALA A 183 8.61 -34.69 6.14
C ALA A 183 8.90 -35.78 7.18
N VAL A 184 7.90 -36.07 8.04
CA VAL A 184 7.96 -37.02 9.15
C VAL A 184 7.26 -38.34 8.80
N ASP A 185 6.49 -38.36 7.70
CA ASP A 185 5.79 -39.56 7.20
C ASP A 185 4.86 -40.24 8.23
N GLY A 186 4.37 -39.47 9.20
CA GLY A 186 3.44 -39.95 10.19
C GLY A 186 2.13 -40.42 9.55
N SER A 187 1.57 -41.52 10.06
CA SER A 187 0.32 -42.09 9.58
C SER A 187 -0.74 -42.15 10.67
N TRP A 188 -2.00 -41.97 10.30
CA TRP A 188 -3.14 -41.94 11.23
C TRP A 188 -4.44 -42.38 10.51
N GLY A 189 -5.51 -42.55 11.29
CA GLY A 189 -6.81 -43.02 10.81
C GLY A 189 -6.90 -44.54 10.64
N GLU A 190 -8.09 -45.02 10.21
CA GLU A 190 -8.31 -46.46 10.02
C GLU A 190 -7.32 -47.05 9.00
N LYS A 191 -6.58 -48.08 9.43
CA LYS A 191 -5.55 -48.78 8.62
C LYS A 191 -4.39 -47.89 8.14
N ASN A 192 -4.08 -46.78 8.81
CA ASN A 192 -2.98 -45.86 8.45
C ASN A 192 -3.11 -45.27 7.03
N ALA A 193 -4.35 -45.07 6.56
CA ALA A 193 -4.61 -44.57 5.22
C ALA A 193 -4.28 -43.08 5.05
N SER A 194 -4.38 -42.29 6.12
CA SER A 194 -4.07 -40.85 6.11
C SER A 194 -2.70 -40.57 6.72
N ARG A 195 -2.12 -39.42 6.36
CA ARG A 195 -0.78 -39.02 6.79
C ARG A 195 -0.75 -37.64 7.41
N PHE A 196 0.33 -37.32 8.11
CA PHE A 196 0.60 -35.97 8.57
C PHE A 196 2.06 -35.60 8.35
N GLN A 197 2.29 -34.31 8.15
CA GLN A 197 3.61 -33.69 8.01
C GLN A 197 3.69 -32.46 8.91
N ILE A 198 4.88 -32.08 9.36
CA ILE A 198 5.04 -30.94 10.29
C ILE A 198 5.50 -29.70 9.52
N VAL A 199 4.93 -28.54 9.81
CA VAL A 199 5.27 -27.26 9.18
C VAL A 199 5.69 -26.20 10.20
N ASP A 200 6.63 -25.34 9.80
CA ASP A 200 7.18 -24.28 10.66
C ASP A 200 6.34 -23.00 10.70
N LYS A 201 5.27 -22.92 9.89
CA LYS A 201 4.32 -21.79 9.82
C LYS A 201 2.89 -22.28 9.62
N VAL A 202 1.92 -21.48 10.08
CA VAL A 202 0.51 -21.65 9.72
C VAL A 202 0.32 -21.22 8.27
N LEU A 203 -0.30 -22.08 7.47
CA LEU A 203 -0.61 -21.80 6.08
C LEU A 203 -1.75 -20.76 6.00
N LEU A 204 -1.47 -19.63 5.35
CA LEU A 204 -2.48 -18.62 5.05
C LEU A 204 -3.09 -18.88 3.66
N PRO A 205 -4.43 -18.87 3.54
CA PRO A 205 -5.08 -19.08 2.25
C PRO A 205 -4.74 -17.92 1.29
N PRO A 206 -4.65 -18.19 -0.02
CA PRO A 206 -4.32 -17.16 -1.00
C PRO A 206 -5.45 -16.14 -1.14
N LEU A 207 -5.06 -14.88 -1.31
CA LEU A 207 -5.93 -13.73 -1.51
C LEU A 207 -6.10 -13.42 -3.01
N SER A 208 -6.89 -12.40 -3.34
CA SER A 208 -6.99 -11.95 -4.75
C SER A 208 -5.62 -11.57 -5.33
N CYS A 209 -5.47 -11.55 -6.66
CA CYS A 209 -4.21 -11.14 -7.29
C CYS A 209 -3.75 -9.77 -6.78
N SER A 210 -4.67 -8.80 -6.69
CA SER A 210 -4.31 -7.46 -6.21
C SER A 210 -3.90 -7.44 -4.74
N GLN A 211 -4.54 -8.24 -3.89
CA GLN A 211 -4.22 -8.34 -2.47
C GLN A 211 -2.90 -9.09 -2.26
N THR A 212 -2.66 -10.16 -3.01
CA THR A 212 -1.41 -10.94 -2.95
C THR A 212 -0.22 -10.08 -3.34
N VAL A 213 -0.34 -9.26 -4.39
CA VAL A 213 0.73 -8.33 -4.81
C VAL A 213 0.93 -7.17 -3.83
N LYS A 214 -0.10 -6.79 -3.06
CA LYS A 214 0.02 -5.77 -2.00
C LYS A 214 0.59 -6.33 -0.70
N ALA A 215 0.23 -7.57 -0.36
CA ALA A 215 0.70 -8.28 0.82
C ALA A 215 2.14 -8.76 0.67
N ALA A 216 2.53 -9.12 -0.56
CA ALA A 216 3.92 -9.19 -0.97
C ALA A 216 4.53 -7.79 -0.84
N ASP A 217 5.17 -7.49 0.29
CA ASP A 217 6.05 -6.31 0.51
C ASP A 217 7.32 -6.40 -0.36
N ASP A 218 7.14 -6.87 -1.59
CA ASP A 218 8.20 -7.19 -2.50
C ASP A 218 8.46 -6.01 -3.43
N LYS A 219 9.60 -5.35 -3.18
CA LYS A 219 10.16 -4.28 -4.01
C LYS A 219 10.27 -4.67 -5.49
N ARG A 220 10.22 -5.97 -5.83
CA ARG A 220 10.25 -6.48 -7.20
C ARG A 220 8.93 -6.29 -7.94
N LEU A 221 7.78 -6.18 -7.28
CA LEU A 221 6.47 -6.04 -7.94
C LEU A 221 5.88 -4.61 -7.91
N THR A 222 6.59 -3.66 -7.30
CA THR A 222 6.12 -2.28 -7.13
C THR A 222 5.77 -1.60 -8.47
N ALA A 223 6.60 -1.75 -9.51
CA ALA A 223 6.33 -1.16 -10.82
C ALA A 223 5.11 -1.79 -11.51
N LEU A 224 4.94 -3.10 -11.43
CA LEU A 224 3.78 -3.81 -11.97
C LEU A 224 2.49 -3.37 -11.27
N ASN A 225 2.53 -3.23 -9.94
CA ASN A 225 1.37 -2.75 -9.18
C ASN A 225 0.97 -1.33 -9.64
N GLY A 226 1.95 -0.42 -9.82
CA GLY A 226 1.71 0.90 -10.38
C GLY A 226 1.10 0.87 -11.78
N ALA A 227 1.62 0.01 -12.66
CA ALA A 227 1.11 -0.15 -14.03
C ALA A 227 -0.33 -0.68 -14.07
N LEU A 228 -0.65 -1.70 -13.26
CA LEU A 228 -2.00 -2.28 -13.17
C LEU A 228 -3.01 -1.32 -12.55
N ILE A 229 -2.58 -0.48 -11.60
CA ILE A 229 -3.40 0.61 -11.06
C ILE A 229 -3.68 1.67 -12.13
N LYS A 230 -2.65 2.12 -12.87
CA LYS A 230 -2.80 3.09 -13.97
C LYS A 230 -3.73 2.58 -15.06
N ALA A 231 -3.57 1.32 -15.47
CA ALA A 231 -4.41 0.66 -16.47
C ALA A 231 -5.85 0.40 -15.97
N GLY A 232 -6.06 0.35 -14.64
CA GLY A 232 -7.37 0.08 -14.04
C GLY A 232 -7.83 -1.36 -14.21
N LEU A 233 -6.89 -2.32 -14.28
CA LEU A 233 -7.18 -3.73 -14.59
C LEU A 233 -7.47 -4.59 -13.36
N TRP A 234 -7.19 -4.13 -12.14
CA TRP A 234 -7.38 -4.93 -10.92
C TRP A 234 -8.78 -5.51 -10.74
N PRO A 235 -9.88 -4.74 -10.88
CA PRO A 235 -11.22 -5.31 -10.72
C PRO A 235 -11.52 -6.41 -11.73
N ALA A 236 -11.04 -6.26 -12.97
CA ALA A 236 -11.22 -7.26 -14.01
C ALA A 236 -10.39 -8.52 -13.73
N LEU A 237 -9.14 -8.35 -13.29
CA LEU A 237 -8.24 -9.46 -12.98
C LEU A 237 -8.68 -10.22 -11.73
N ASP A 238 -9.07 -9.53 -10.66
CA ASP A 238 -9.52 -10.17 -9.41
C ASP A 238 -10.85 -10.92 -9.58
N ALA A 239 -11.75 -10.42 -10.45
CA ALA A 239 -13.00 -11.10 -10.77
C ALA A 239 -12.83 -12.25 -11.79
N SER A 240 -11.73 -12.24 -12.56
CA SER A 240 -11.48 -13.27 -13.57
C SER A 240 -11.15 -14.60 -12.90
N LYS A 241 -11.81 -15.67 -13.36
CA LYS A 241 -11.46 -17.04 -12.96
C LYS A 241 -10.33 -17.55 -13.84
N ASN A 242 -9.43 -18.33 -13.24
CA ASN A 242 -8.37 -19.06 -13.94
C ASN A 242 -7.35 -18.21 -14.69
N VAL A 243 -6.74 -17.25 -14.02
CA VAL A 243 -5.74 -16.37 -14.65
C VAL A 243 -4.34 -16.68 -14.15
N THR A 244 -3.36 -16.70 -15.08
CA THR A 244 -1.94 -16.67 -14.69
C THR A 244 -1.33 -15.34 -15.11
N CYS A 245 -0.87 -14.54 -14.14
CA CYS A 245 -0.18 -13.28 -14.44
C CYS A 245 1.31 -13.54 -14.65
N LEU A 246 1.83 -13.12 -15.81
CA LEU A 246 3.25 -13.16 -16.14
C LEU A 246 3.92 -11.84 -15.77
N ALA A 247 4.09 -11.63 -14.47
CA ALA A 247 4.57 -10.40 -13.86
C ALA A 247 6.04 -10.06 -14.24
N PRO A 248 6.31 -8.95 -14.93
CA PRO A 248 7.67 -8.45 -15.07
C PRO A 248 8.18 -7.90 -13.73
N SER A 249 9.44 -8.17 -13.39
CA SER A 249 10.08 -7.55 -12.24
C SER A 249 10.26 -6.03 -12.40
N THR A 250 10.43 -5.30 -11.30
CA THR A 250 10.65 -3.85 -11.31
C THR A 250 11.91 -3.46 -12.08
N GLN A 251 12.95 -4.29 -12.07
CA GLN A 251 14.13 -4.09 -12.93
C GLN A 251 13.75 -4.23 -14.41
N ALA A 252 12.98 -5.25 -14.77
CA ALA A 252 12.48 -5.41 -16.13
C ALA A 252 11.60 -4.23 -16.59
N PHE A 253 10.79 -3.64 -15.69
CA PHE A 253 10.04 -2.42 -16.01
C PHE A 253 10.95 -1.23 -16.33
N LYS A 254 12.03 -1.03 -15.56
CA LYS A 254 13.02 0.03 -15.81
C LYS A 254 13.74 -0.19 -17.14
N ASP A 255 14.18 -1.43 -17.39
CA ASP A 255 14.91 -1.79 -18.61
C ASP A 255 14.02 -1.68 -19.87
N ALA A 256 12.70 -1.78 -19.71
CA ALA A 256 11.71 -1.57 -20.77
C ALA A 256 11.37 -0.09 -21.03
N GLY A 257 12.06 0.87 -20.39
CA GLY A 257 11.79 2.31 -20.56
C GLY A 257 10.72 2.87 -19.62
N SER A 258 10.41 2.20 -18.50
CA SER A 258 9.36 2.62 -17.56
C SER A 258 8.01 2.93 -18.25
N PRO A 259 7.42 1.94 -18.93
CA PRO A 259 6.21 2.14 -19.72
C PRO A 259 4.97 2.47 -18.88
N ASP A 260 5.02 2.23 -17.58
CA ASP A 260 4.08 2.78 -16.60
C ASP A 260 4.06 4.31 -16.60
N VAL A 261 5.15 4.97 -17.01
CA VAL A 261 5.26 6.41 -17.20
C VAL A 261 4.92 6.78 -18.64
N GLU A 262 5.52 6.11 -19.63
CA GLU A 262 5.52 6.55 -21.03
C GLU A 262 4.27 6.18 -21.83
N LEU A 263 3.61 5.05 -21.53
CA LEU A 263 2.47 4.59 -22.34
C LEU A 263 1.12 5.20 -21.90
N SER A 264 0.24 5.32 -22.90
CA SER A 264 -1.19 5.61 -22.70
C SER A 264 -1.86 4.52 -21.85
N LYS A 265 -3.00 4.83 -21.25
CA LYS A 265 -3.75 3.88 -20.41
C LYS A 265 -4.19 2.66 -21.23
N GLU A 266 -4.60 2.89 -22.46
CA GLU A 266 -5.12 1.88 -23.38
C GLU A 266 -4.02 0.93 -23.85
N ASP A 267 -2.87 1.48 -24.25
CA ASP A 267 -1.71 0.68 -24.69
C ASP A 267 -1.11 -0.13 -23.54
N LEU A 268 -1.03 0.46 -22.34
CA LEU A 268 -0.57 -0.22 -21.15
C LEU A 268 -1.54 -1.35 -20.74
N GLY A 269 -2.85 -1.10 -20.84
CA GLY A 269 -3.86 -2.11 -20.58
C GLY A 269 -3.76 -3.30 -21.53
N GLY A 270 -3.61 -3.05 -22.83
CA GLY A 270 -3.40 -4.11 -23.83
C GLY A 270 -2.13 -4.91 -23.60
N ALA A 271 -1.03 -4.24 -23.24
CA ALA A 271 0.24 -4.91 -22.91
C ALA A 271 0.10 -5.82 -21.68
N LEU A 272 -0.55 -5.35 -20.60
CA LEU A 272 -0.75 -6.13 -19.37
C LEU A 272 -1.70 -7.32 -19.58
N LEU A 273 -2.73 -7.18 -20.41
CA LEU A 273 -3.61 -8.28 -20.79
C LEU A 273 -2.88 -9.32 -21.67
N ALA A 274 -1.94 -8.91 -22.52
CA ALA A 274 -1.07 -9.82 -23.25
C ALA A 274 -0.08 -10.56 -22.33
N HIS A 275 0.13 -10.07 -21.11
CA HIS A 275 0.93 -10.72 -20.06
C HIS A 275 0.08 -11.57 -19.11
N THR A 276 -1.22 -11.70 -19.36
CA THR A 276 -2.10 -12.51 -18.51
C THR A 276 -2.63 -13.69 -19.32
N LEU A 277 -2.27 -14.90 -18.91
CA LEU A 277 -2.76 -16.14 -19.50
C LEU A 277 -4.21 -16.40 -19.04
N ASN A 278 -5.00 -17.02 -19.92
CA ASN A 278 -6.41 -17.35 -19.67
C ASN A 278 -6.63 -18.73 -19.02
N GLU A 279 -5.56 -19.34 -18.51
CA GLU A 279 -5.59 -20.59 -17.76
C GLU A 279 -4.61 -20.56 -16.58
N VAL A 280 -4.85 -21.42 -15.57
CA VAL A 280 -3.94 -21.60 -14.42
C VAL A 280 -2.81 -22.53 -14.82
N THR A 281 -1.57 -22.05 -14.74
CA THR A 281 -0.40 -22.76 -15.31
C THR A 281 0.68 -22.99 -14.26
N TYR A 282 0.61 -24.09 -13.53
CA TYR A 282 1.65 -24.40 -12.54
C TYR A 282 2.96 -24.81 -13.20
N SER A 283 4.07 -24.36 -12.61
CA SER A 283 5.40 -24.58 -13.17
C SER A 283 5.76 -26.06 -13.36
N ASN A 284 5.19 -26.98 -12.58
CA ASN A 284 5.45 -28.42 -12.67
C ASN A 284 4.72 -29.09 -13.86
N TYR A 285 3.64 -28.50 -14.37
CA TYR A 285 2.85 -29.08 -15.47
C TYR A 285 3.17 -28.49 -16.85
N LEU A 286 3.98 -27.44 -16.91
CA LEU A 286 4.41 -26.81 -18.16
C LEU A 286 5.27 -27.76 -19.01
N ARG A 287 5.02 -27.77 -20.31
CA ARG A 287 5.77 -28.58 -21.29
C ARG A 287 6.56 -27.70 -22.25
N ASP A 288 7.72 -28.18 -22.66
CA ASP A 288 8.51 -27.48 -23.67
C ASP A 288 7.73 -27.42 -25.00
N GLY A 289 7.70 -26.24 -25.62
CA GLY A 289 6.94 -25.98 -26.84
C GLY A 289 5.44 -25.76 -26.68
N GLN A 290 4.90 -25.80 -25.44
CA GLN A 290 3.49 -25.51 -25.17
C GLN A 290 3.14 -24.08 -25.57
N VAL A 291 1.97 -23.88 -26.18
CA VAL A 291 1.46 -22.56 -26.58
C VAL A 291 0.19 -22.29 -25.78
N ILE A 292 0.11 -21.10 -25.18
CA ILE A 292 -0.95 -20.72 -24.25
C ILE A 292 -1.53 -19.37 -24.67
N GLY A 293 -2.86 -19.25 -24.66
CA GLY A 293 -3.57 -18.03 -24.98
C GLY A 293 -3.53 -17.00 -23.84
N THR A 294 -3.56 -15.73 -24.19
CA THR A 294 -3.64 -14.60 -23.26
C THR A 294 -5.02 -13.96 -23.30
N LEU A 295 -5.33 -13.12 -22.30
CA LEU A 295 -6.57 -12.34 -22.28
C LEU A 295 -6.65 -11.31 -23.43
N ASN A 296 -5.52 -10.92 -24.02
CA ASN A 296 -5.50 -10.07 -25.21
C ASN A 296 -5.52 -10.85 -26.55
N LYS A 297 -5.87 -12.14 -26.53
CA LYS A 297 -5.91 -13.02 -27.71
C LYS A 297 -4.57 -13.19 -28.43
N THR A 298 -3.45 -12.85 -27.78
CA THR A 298 -2.11 -13.22 -28.23
C THR A 298 -1.69 -14.56 -27.63
N GLU A 299 -0.68 -15.19 -28.21
CA GLU A 299 -0.15 -16.47 -27.75
C GLU A 299 1.22 -16.31 -27.09
N VAL A 300 1.47 -17.11 -26.06
CA VAL A 300 2.77 -17.21 -25.38
C VAL A 300 3.28 -18.63 -25.51
N ARG A 301 4.52 -18.78 -25.97
CA ARG A 301 5.20 -20.07 -26.10
C ARG A 301 6.05 -20.35 -24.87
N VAL A 302 5.92 -21.53 -24.31
CA VAL A 302 6.76 -22.02 -23.21
C VAL A 302 8.01 -22.67 -23.79
N ARG A 303 9.18 -22.32 -23.26
CA ARG A 303 10.44 -23.00 -23.52
C ARG A 303 11.06 -23.46 -22.20
N ILE A 304 11.59 -24.67 -22.16
CA ILE A 304 12.24 -25.22 -20.97
C ILE A 304 13.68 -25.57 -21.33
N ILE A 305 14.65 -24.92 -20.69
CA ILE A 305 16.08 -25.13 -20.94
C ILE A 305 16.75 -25.39 -19.60
N ASN A 306 17.35 -26.58 -19.41
CA ASN A 306 18.02 -26.96 -18.16
C ASN A 306 17.16 -26.73 -16.90
N ASP A 307 15.89 -27.16 -16.94
CA ASP A 307 14.85 -26.93 -15.90
C ASP A 307 14.43 -25.46 -15.66
N ASP A 308 15.09 -24.49 -16.29
CA ASP A 308 14.62 -23.11 -16.30
C ASP A 308 13.44 -22.94 -17.26
N ILE A 309 12.40 -22.27 -16.80
CA ILE A 309 11.17 -22.02 -17.55
C ILE A 309 11.25 -20.63 -18.18
N PHE A 310 10.95 -20.56 -19.47
CA PHE A 310 10.88 -19.33 -20.24
C PHE A 310 9.50 -19.20 -20.85
N PHE A 311 8.90 -18.03 -20.72
CA PHE A 311 7.72 -17.65 -21.48
C PHE A 311 8.17 -16.68 -22.57
N ASN A 312 8.09 -17.14 -23.82
CA ASN A 312 8.78 -16.59 -24.98
C ASN A 312 10.30 -16.57 -24.73
N ASN A 313 10.89 -15.39 -24.57
CA ASN A 313 12.32 -15.23 -24.26
C ASN A 313 12.58 -14.87 -22.78
N ALA A 314 11.54 -14.50 -22.03
CA ALA A 314 11.68 -14.07 -20.64
C ALA A 314 11.75 -15.27 -19.68
N LYS A 315 12.82 -15.33 -18.89
CA LYS A 315 13.04 -16.35 -17.86
C LYS A 315 12.14 -16.11 -16.65
N VAL A 316 11.55 -17.17 -16.10
CA VAL A 316 10.86 -17.13 -14.81
C VAL A 316 11.90 -17.03 -13.69
N ILE A 317 11.86 -15.91 -12.95
CA ILE A 317 12.70 -15.67 -11.77
C ILE A 317 12.08 -16.37 -10.56
N GLU A 318 10.77 -16.31 -10.46
CA GLU A 318 10.03 -16.88 -9.34
C GLU A 318 8.67 -17.38 -9.79
N ALA A 319 8.38 -18.64 -9.46
CA ALA A 319 7.22 -19.35 -9.97
C ALA A 319 6.19 -19.64 -8.86
N ASN A 320 4.94 -19.81 -9.28
CA ASN A 320 3.82 -20.29 -8.45
C ASN A 320 3.51 -19.41 -7.23
N VAL A 321 3.52 -18.08 -7.37
CA VAL A 321 2.93 -17.21 -6.33
C VAL A 321 1.41 -17.39 -6.39
N LEU A 322 0.83 -18.03 -5.38
CA LEU A 322 -0.55 -18.50 -5.41
C LEU A 322 -1.53 -17.34 -5.12
N THR A 323 -2.59 -17.24 -5.92
CA THR A 323 -3.70 -16.30 -5.74
C THR A 323 -5.02 -17.06 -5.70
N ASN A 324 -6.10 -16.45 -5.21
CA ASN A 324 -7.38 -17.14 -5.08
C ASN A 324 -7.91 -17.65 -6.43
N ASN A 325 -7.67 -16.91 -7.50
CA ASN A 325 -8.18 -17.14 -8.85
C ASN A 325 -7.15 -17.73 -9.83
N GLY A 326 -5.92 -18.00 -9.37
CA GLY A 326 -4.86 -18.57 -10.19
C GLY A 326 -3.48 -18.42 -9.57
N LEU A 327 -2.53 -17.85 -10.31
CA LEU A 327 -1.16 -17.64 -9.82
C LEU A 327 -0.40 -16.55 -10.58
N ILE A 328 0.73 -16.16 -10.03
CA ILE A 328 1.67 -15.20 -10.63
C ILE A 328 3.01 -15.90 -10.85
N HIS A 329 3.55 -15.77 -12.05
CA HIS A 329 4.95 -16.10 -12.37
C HIS A 329 5.71 -14.80 -12.60
N MET A 330 6.71 -14.54 -11.76
CA MET A 330 7.60 -13.40 -11.94
C MET A 330 8.69 -13.72 -12.96
N ARG A 331 8.95 -12.78 -13.87
CA ARG A 331 9.89 -12.97 -14.98
C ARG A 331 10.91 -11.83 -15.11
N SER A 332 12.05 -12.17 -15.71
CA SER A 332 13.04 -11.22 -16.20
C SER A 332 12.54 -10.53 -17.48
N LEU A 333 13.24 -9.50 -17.93
CA LEU A 333 12.93 -8.85 -19.20
C LEU A 333 13.06 -9.87 -20.35
N ASP A 334 12.10 -9.82 -21.28
CA ASP A 334 12.42 -9.88 -22.71
C ASP A 334 11.33 -9.19 -23.52
N SER A 335 11.68 -8.03 -24.08
CA SER A 335 11.02 -7.32 -25.19
C SER A 335 9.49 -7.44 -25.34
N VAL A 336 8.67 -7.05 -24.36
CA VAL A 336 7.24 -6.74 -24.64
C VAL A 336 6.72 -5.69 -23.68
N ILE A 337 7.14 -4.44 -23.87
CA ILE A 337 6.22 -3.32 -23.72
C ILE A 337 6.47 -2.38 -24.90
N GLN A 338 5.87 -2.70 -26.05
CA GLN A 338 5.80 -1.77 -27.17
C GLN A 338 4.34 -1.52 -27.53
N ALA A 339 4.04 -0.27 -27.85
CA ALA A 339 2.72 0.19 -28.25
C ALA A 339 2.16 -0.69 -29.39
N GLY A 340 0.91 -1.14 -29.25
CA GLY A 340 0.19 -1.83 -30.32
C GLY A 340 0.23 -3.37 -30.34
N GLY A 341 0.79 -4.05 -29.34
CA GLY A 341 0.54 -5.49 -29.13
C GLY A 341 0.96 -6.45 -30.25
N LYS A 342 1.99 -6.10 -31.05
CA LYS A 342 2.58 -7.03 -32.04
C LYS A 342 3.91 -7.62 -31.55
N PRO A 343 4.23 -8.89 -31.86
CA PRO A 343 5.54 -9.47 -31.58
C PRO A 343 6.63 -8.72 -32.36
N SER A 344 7.73 -8.37 -31.69
CA SER A 344 8.90 -7.78 -32.34
C SER A 344 9.67 -8.84 -33.12
N GLU A 345 9.63 -8.77 -34.45
CA GLU A 345 10.69 -9.30 -35.30
C GLU A 345 11.78 -8.25 -35.43
N THR A 346 13.00 -8.50 -34.93
CA THR A 346 14.23 -8.22 -35.69
C THR A 346 15.49 -8.73 -34.99
N SER A 347 16.30 -9.54 -35.68
CA SER A 347 17.46 -9.00 -36.41
C SER A 347 18.31 -10.12 -37.02
N THR A 348 18.42 -10.09 -38.35
CA THR A 348 19.56 -10.65 -39.08
C THR A 348 20.09 -9.57 -40.04
N GLY A 349 21.38 -9.27 -39.93
CA GLY A 349 22.26 -8.96 -41.07
C GLY A 349 22.23 -7.55 -41.69
N THR A 350 23.21 -6.73 -41.30
CA THR A 350 24.17 -5.96 -42.12
C THR A 350 23.82 -5.57 -43.58
N SER A 351 23.85 -4.26 -43.92
CA SER A 351 24.90 -3.61 -44.76
C SER A 351 24.51 -2.21 -45.29
N SER A 352 25.38 -1.22 -45.04
CA SER A 352 25.83 -0.09 -45.90
C SER A 352 24.95 0.48 -47.03
N ALA A 353 24.78 1.82 -47.07
CA ALA A 353 25.51 2.74 -47.97
C ALA A 353 24.91 4.17 -48.00
N GLU A 354 25.77 5.10 -48.40
CA GLU A 354 25.66 6.56 -48.48
C GLU A 354 24.53 7.10 -49.39
N THR A 355 24.13 8.38 -49.25
CA THR A 355 24.56 9.52 -50.13
C THR A 355 23.67 10.76 -49.93
N ALA A 356 24.24 11.90 -50.32
CA ALA A 356 23.99 13.30 -50.01
C ALA A 356 22.79 14.05 -50.65
N SER A 357 22.53 15.21 -50.03
CA SER A 357 22.27 16.55 -50.62
C SER A 357 20.90 16.93 -51.21
N ALA A 358 20.45 18.13 -50.81
CA ALA A 358 20.27 19.32 -51.65
C ALA A 358 18.91 20.07 -51.49
N THR A 359 18.99 21.24 -50.84
CA THR A 359 18.47 22.57 -51.24
C THR A 359 17.05 22.80 -51.77
N SER A 360 16.35 23.77 -51.17
CA SER A 360 15.70 24.96 -51.79
C SER A 360 14.87 25.69 -50.70
N SER A 361 15.21 26.92 -50.25
CA SER A 361 15.09 28.26 -50.87
C SER A 361 13.68 28.88 -50.83
N GLY A 362 13.56 30.08 -50.24
CA GLY A 362 12.44 31.03 -50.39
C GLY A 362 12.12 31.80 -49.08
N SER A 363 12.82 32.89 -48.74
CA SER A 363 12.50 34.31 -49.08
C SER A 363 11.34 34.89 -48.24
N ALA A 364 11.61 35.69 -47.18
CA ALA A 364 11.66 37.18 -47.14
C ALA A 364 10.25 37.83 -47.07
N ALA A 365 9.93 38.95 -46.41
CA ALA A 365 10.54 39.85 -45.41
C ALA A 365 9.45 40.93 -45.07
N ALA A 366 9.76 41.81 -44.11
CA ALA A 366 9.23 43.18 -43.88
C ALA A 366 7.94 43.33 -43.01
N SER A 367 8.02 43.86 -41.78
CA SER A 367 7.95 45.29 -41.32
C SER A 367 6.51 45.84 -41.30
N SER A 368 5.98 46.61 -40.34
CA SER A 368 6.52 47.76 -39.62
C SER A 368 5.52 48.33 -38.58
N ALA A 369 6.08 48.92 -37.51
CA ALA A 369 5.74 50.21 -36.85
C ALA A 369 4.39 50.47 -36.14
N ALA A 370 4.52 51.30 -35.10
CA ALA A 370 3.57 51.68 -34.04
C ALA A 370 2.93 53.06 -34.25
N THR A 371 1.83 53.34 -33.54
CA THR A 371 1.41 54.71 -33.15
C THR A 371 0.44 54.73 -31.95
N VAL A 372 0.38 55.88 -31.27
CA VAL A 372 -0.13 56.17 -29.90
C VAL A 372 -1.26 57.23 -29.93
N SER A 373 -2.31 57.02 -29.10
CA SER A 373 -3.25 57.96 -28.39
C SER A 373 -3.99 59.11 -29.15
N PRO A 374 -4.94 59.91 -28.57
CA PRO A 374 -5.39 60.09 -27.16
C PRO A 374 -6.92 60.31 -26.85
N ASP A 375 -7.26 60.12 -25.56
CA ASP A 375 -8.02 60.95 -24.56
C ASP A 375 -9.33 61.73 -24.87
N ASN A 376 -10.34 61.63 -23.97
CA ASN A 376 -11.06 62.73 -23.27
C ASN A 376 -12.37 62.34 -22.55
N GLY A 377 -12.65 62.94 -21.38
CA GLY A 377 -14.00 63.43 -21.03
C GLY A 377 -14.55 63.22 -19.60
N ASN A 378 -14.49 64.28 -18.78
CA ASN A 378 -15.07 64.48 -17.43
C ASN A 378 -16.63 64.46 -17.35
N SER A 379 -17.19 64.13 -16.17
CA SER A 379 -18.22 64.96 -15.51
C SER A 379 -18.45 64.60 -14.02
N VAL A 380 -18.80 65.61 -13.23
CA VAL A 380 -19.00 65.64 -11.77
C VAL A 380 -20.49 65.83 -11.49
N GLN A 381 -21.06 65.15 -10.48
CA GLN A 381 -22.29 65.57 -9.79
C GLN A 381 -22.36 65.05 -8.34
N GLY A 382 -22.77 65.94 -7.42
CA GLY A 382 -22.88 65.75 -5.97
C GLY A 382 -24.16 65.04 -5.51
N PRO A 383 -24.45 65.05 -4.19
CA PRO A 383 -24.93 63.87 -3.46
C PRO A 383 -26.45 63.87 -3.20
N GLU A 384 -27.06 62.68 -3.23
CA GLU A 384 -28.37 62.39 -2.60
C GLU A 384 -28.40 60.91 -2.15
N PRO A 385 -29.17 60.56 -1.10
CA PRO A 385 -29.00 59.36 -0.29
C PRO A 385 -29.87 58.19 -0.77
N CYS A 386 -29.39 56.95 -0.67
CA CYS A 386 -30.23 55.77 -0.91
C CYS A 386 -29.80 54.58 -0.03
N PHE A 387 -30.70 54.17 0.85
CA PHE A 387 -30.83 52.78 1.28
C PHE A 387 -30.88 51.88 0.04
N GLY A 388 -29.94 50.95 -0.10
CA GLY A 388 -29.83 50.07 -1.26
C GLY A 388 -29.08 48.80 -0.92
N LEU A 389 -29.63 47.68 -1.36
CA LEU A 389 -29.16 46.30 -1.28
C LEU A 389 -27.62 46.15 -1.37
N TRP A 390 -27.09 45.29 -0.52
CA TRP A 390 -25.73 44.74 -0.63
C TRP A 390 -25.58 43.92 -1.91
N THR A 391 -25.25 44.58 -3.02
CA THR A 391 -24.67 43.94 -4.19
C THR A 391 -23.18 44.29 -4.22
N ILE A 392 -22.36 43.59 -3.43
CA ILE A 392 -20.89 43.69 -3.56
C ILE A 392 -20.44 42.70 -4.65
N ALA A 393 -20.66 43.10 -5.90
CA ALA A 393 -19.87 42.61 -7.03
C ALA A 393 -18.65 43.53 -7.17
N GLY A 394 -17.70 43.37 -6.26
CA GLY A 394 -16.37 43.96 -6.33
C GLY A 394 -15.38 42.87 -5.94
N ARG A 395 -14.67 42.30 -6.93
CA ARG A 395 -13.53 41.39 -6.71
C ARG A 395 -12.58 42.08 -5.72
N ARG A 396 -12.57 41.65 -4.45
CA ARG A 396 -11.43 41.90 -3.56
C ARG A 396 -10.22 41.32 -4.31
N LYS A 397 -9.24 42.14 -4.69
CA LYS A 397 -7.89 41.63 -4.99
C LYS A 397 -7.51 40.76 -3.79
N ASP A 398 -7.26 39.47 -4.01
CA ASP A 398 -6.93 38.54 -2.94
C ASP A 398 -5.73 39.10 -2.17
N ALA A 399 -5.93 39.48 -0.90
CA ALA A 399 -4.98 40.24 -0.07
C ALA A 399 -3.70 39.48 0.30
N ARG A 400 -3.44 38.36 -0.39
CA ARG A 400 -2.39 37.37 -0.13
C ARG A 400 -1.67 36.92 -1.42
N LEU A 401 -2.09 37.43 -2.58
CA LEU A 401 -1.46 37.19 -3.87
C LEU A 401 0.01 37.66 -3.84
N GLY A 402 0.94 36.81 -4.29
CA GLY A 402 2.35 37.14 -4.39
C GLY A 402 3.16 37.04 -3.09
N MET A 403 2.55 36.60 -1.99
CA MET A 403 3.27 36.27 -0.76
C MET A 403 4.21 35.08 -0.94
N ARG A 404 5.18 34.95 -0.03
CA ARG A 404 6.27 33.97 -0.11
C ARG A 404 6.15 32.95 1.02
N ALA A 405 5.94 31.69 0.65
CA ALA A 405 5.71 30.60 1.58
C ALA A 405 6.78 29.51 1.47
N LEU A 406 7.19 28.95 2.62
CA LEU A 406 8.04 27.76 2.72
C LEU A 406 7.22 26.62 3.35
N VAL A 407 7.15 25.47 2.69
CA VAL A 407 6.48 24.27 3.21
C VAL A 407 7.49 23.13 3.32
N THR A 408 7.71 22.64 4.54
CA THR A 408 8.60 21.51 4.81
C THR A 408 7.91 20.17 4.61
N ALA A 409 8.67 19.11 4.26
CA ALA A 409 8.15 17.76 4.00
C ALA A 409 6.90 17.77 3.08
N ALA A 410 7.02 18.45 1.94
CA ALA A 410 5.90 18.77 1.04
C ALA A 410 5.87 17.96 -0.25
N SER A 411 6.74 16.96 -0.39
CA SER A 411 6.79 16.10 -1.59
C SER A 411 5.55 15.19 -1.76
N SER A 412 4.74 14.98 -0.72
CA SER A 412 3.55 14.11 -0.77
C SER A 412 2.58 14.38 0.39
N GLY A 413 1.38 13.80 0.32
CA GLY A 413 0.39 13.81 1.40
C GLY A 413 -0.06 15.22 1.80
N LEU A 414 -0.20 15.45 3.11
CA LEU A 414 -0.65 16.73 3.66
C LEU A 414 0.20 17.93 3.21
N GLY A 415 1.53 17.77 3.17
CA GLY A 415 2.42 18.87 2.77
C GLY A 415 2.20 19.30 1.32
N ALA A 416 1.93 18.35 0.41
CA ALA A 416 1.59 18.64 -0.97
C ALA A 416 0.22 19.34 -1.09
N ALA A 417 -0.78 18.89 -0.34
CA ALA A 417 -2.10 19.53 -0.29
C ALA A 417 -2.04 20.97 0.23
N ILE A 418 -1.22 21.23 1.26
CA ILE A 418 -0.97 22.58 1.77
C ILE A 418 -0.24 23.43 0.72
N ALA A 419 0.79 22.91 0.06
CA ALA A 419 1.51 23.63 -1.00
C ALA A 419 0.56 24.01 -2.14
N ARG A 420 -0.32 23.10 -2.56
CA ARG A 420 -1.37 23.36 -3.54
C ARG A 420 -2.34 24.45 -3.09
N MET A 421 -2.83 24.39 -1.85
CA MET A 421 -3.74 25.40 -1.29
C MET A 421 -3.10 26.79 -1.26
N LEU A 422 -1.82 26.89 -0.89
CA LEU A 422 -1.11 28.18 -0.86
C LEU A 422 -0.82 28.71 -2.27
N ALA A 423 -0.33 27.87 -3.18
CA ALA A 423 0.01 28.29 -4.54
C ALA A 423 -1.22 28.53 -5.41
N VAL A 424 -2.09 27.52 -5.56
CA VAL A 424 -3.21 27.54 -6.50
C VAL A 424 -4.38 28.35 -5.95
N ASN A 425 -4.72 28.25 -4.66
CA ASN A 425 -5.90 28.93 -4.13
C ASN A 425 -5.63 30.34 -3.60
N LEU A 426 -4.42 30.64 -3.10
CA LEU A 426 -4.07 31.99 -2.62
C LEU A 426 -3.13 32.75 -3.56
N GLY A 427 -2.58 32.11 -4.59
CA GLY A 427 -1.66 32.75 -5.53
C GLY A 427 -0.31 33.10 -4.90
N MET A 428 0.15 32.32 -3.92
CA MET A 428 1.44 32.52 -3.27
C MET A 428 2.57 31.86 -4.05
N ASN A 429 3.77 32.39 -3.89
CA ASN A 429 4.98 31.74 -4.35
C ASN A 429 5.44 30.78 -3.27
N VAL A 430 5.72 29.53 -3.66
CA VAL A 430 5.90 28.44 -2.70
C VAL A 430 7.21 27.73 -2.96
N VAL A 431 8.03 27.64 -1.92
CA VAL A 431 9.16 26.70 -1.89
C VAL A 431 8.71 25.47 -1.11
N ILE A 432 8.82 24.31 -1.75
CA ILE A 432 8.61 23.02 -1.10
C ILE A 432 9.96 22.41 -0.70
N ASN A 433 10.02 21.79 0.46
CA ASN A 433 11.17 21.00 0.88
C ASN A 433 10.88 19.49 0.82
N PHE A 434 11.90 18.74 0.41
CA PHE A 434 11.91 17.28 0.38
C PHE A 434 13.26 16.75 0.91
N ASN A 435 13.30 15.47 1.28
CA ASN A 435 14.52 14.81 1.77
C ASN A 435 15.10 13.85 0.72
N SER A 436 14.43 12.73 0.45
CA SER A 436 14.99 11.61 -0.34
C SER A 436 14.44 11.47 -1.76
N ASN A 437 13.26 11.99 -2.07
CA ASN A 437 12.55 11.70 -3.32
C ASN A 437 12.42 12.93 -4.23
N GLU A 438 13.49 13.22 -4.97
CA GLU A 438 13.58 14.39 -5.86
C GLU A 438 12.60 14.34 -7.03
N SER A 439 12.41 13.17 -7.65
CA SER A 439 11.49 13.01 -8.79
C SER A 439 10.08 13.47 -8.42
N ARG A 440 9.57 12.98 -7.28
CA ARG A 440 8.23 13.32 -6.79
C ARG A 440 8.09 14.82 -6.51
N ALA A 441 9.13 15.45 -5.97
CA ALA A 441 9.13 16.89 -5.72
C ALA A 441 9.10 17.69 -7.03
N LYS A 442 9.88 17.30 -8.04
CA LYS A 442 9.87 17.94 -9.38
C LYS A 442 8.52 17.79 -10.07
N ASP A 443 7.92 16.60 -10.01
CA ASP A 443 6.59 16.36 -10.60
C ASP A 443 5.52 17.24 -9.95
N LEU A 444 5.55 17.36 -8.62
CA LEU A 444 4.64 18.23 -7.88
C LEU A 444 4.83 19.69 -8.27
N VAL A 445 6.06 20.19 -8.34
CA VAL A 445 6.35 21.57 -8.77
C VAL A 445 5.77 21.83 -10.15
N SER A 446 6.03 20.95 -11.13
CA SER A 446 5.52 21.10 -12.50
C SER A 446 3.99 21.14 -12.54
N LYS A 447 3.31 20.25 -11.81
CA LYS A 447 1.84 20.22 -11.72
C LYS A 447 1.28 21.49 -11.12
N LEU A 448 1.82 21.92 -9.97
CA LEU A 448 1.36 23.14 -9.30
C LEU A 448 1.61 24.39 -10.16
N GLN A 449 2.74 24.44 -10.87
CA GLN A 449 3.06 25.56 -11.76
C GLN A 449 2.05 25.65 -12.90
N ALA A 450 1.68 24.51 -13.51
CA ALA A 450 0.66 24.45 -14.55
C ALA A 450 -0.72 24.90 -14.04
N GLU A 451 -1.19 24.37 -12.90
CA GLU A 451 -2.47 24.76 -12.29
C GLU A 451 -2.50 26.25 -11.90
N CYS A 452 -1.38 26.80 -11.42
CA CYS A 452 -1.24 28.22 -11.11
C CYS A 452 -1.32 29.09 -12.36
N HIS A 453 -0.68 28.68 -13.47
CA HIS A 453 -0.74 29.42 -14.74
C HIS A 453 -2.18 29.52 -15.28
N GLU A 454 -2.97 28.46 -15.14
CA GLU A 454 -4.38 28.46 -15.56
C GLU A 454 -5.24 29.38 -14.68
N LYS A 455 -5.09 29.29 -13.36
CA LYS A 455 -5.97 29.97 -12.41
C LYS A 455 -5.62 31.44 -12.17
N HIS A 456 -4.34 31.79 -12.23
CA HIS A 456 -3.82 33.13 -12.00
C HIS A 456 -3.12 33.69 -13.25
N ALA A 457 -3.77 33.55 -14.40
CA ALA A 457 -3.25 34.02 -15.69
C ALA A 457 -2.74 35.48 -15.59
N GLY A 458 -1.45 35.68 -15.87
CA GLY A 458 -0.77 36.98 -15.77
C GLY A 458 -0.06 37.29 -14.45
N SER A 459 -0.11 36.38 -13.46
CA SER A 459 0.68 36.49 -12.22
C SER A 459 1.95 35.65 -12.29
N ASP A 460 3.11 36.25 -12.00
CA ASP A 460 4.40 35.55 -11.96
C ASP A 460 4.55 34.80 -10.62
N ILE A 461 3.91 33.64 -10.53
CA ILE A 461 3.96 32.77 -9.35
C ILE A 461 5.14 31.81 -9.51
N LEU A 462 6.09 31.89 -8.57
CA LEU A 462 7.27 31.05 -8.52
C LEU A 462 7.05 29.86 -7.58
N ILE A 463 7.14 28.64 -8.12
CA ILE A 463 7.13 27.40 -7.35
C ILE A 463 8.46 26.66 -7.53
N GLN A 464 9.12 26.30 -6.43
CA GLN A 464 10.43 25.66 -6.46
C GLN A 464 10.56 24.59 -5.38
N ALA A 465 11.48 23.64 -5.59
CA ALA A 465 11.81 22.61 -4.62
C ALA A 465 13.25 22.75 -4.11
N ILE A 466 13.46 22.49 -2.81
CA ILE A 466 14.79 22.46 -2.19
C ILE A 466 14.95 21.18 -1.38
N GLN A 467 16.05 20.47 -1.63
CA GLN A 467 16.41 19.29 -0.84
C GLN A 467 17.09 19.72 0.47
N ALA A 468 16.59 19.24 1.59
CA ALA A 468 17.27 19.37 2.88
C ALA A 468 16.70 18.38 3.90
N ASP A 469 17.56 17.80 4.73
CA ASP A 469 17.12 17.08 5.91
C ASP A 469 16.72 18.07 7.02
N THR A 470 15.49 17.92 7.50
CA THR A 470 14.91 18.76 8.55
C THR A 470 15.19 18.23 9.95
N CYS A 471 15.91 17.12 10.08
CA CYS A 471 16.50 16.65 11.33
C CYS A 471 17.91 17.21 11.57
N ASP A 472 18.49 17.93 10.61
CA ASP A 472 19.80 18.56 10.72
C ASP A 472 19.66 20.10 10.82
N LYS A 473 20.16 20.67 11.93
CA LYS A 473 20.09 22.10 12.22
C LYS A 473 20.78 22.97 11.16
N LEU A 474 21.91 22.54 10.61
CA LEU A 474 22.65 23.32 9.62
C LEU A 474 21.93 23.30 8.28
N GLN A 475 21.41 22.15 7.87
CA GLN A 475 20.63 22.04 6.64
C GLN A 475 19.32 22.83 6.69
N ILE A 476 18.65 22.89 7.85
CA ILE A 476 17.47 23.77 8.03
C ILE A 476 17.85 25.23 7.83
N LYS A 477 19.00 25.66 8.37
CA LYS A 477 19.45 27.04 8.21
C LYS A 477 19.68 27.35 6.72
N SER A 478 20.41 26.48 6.01
CA SER A 478 20.64 26.60 4.57
C SER A 478 19.33 26.59 3.78
N LEU A 479 18.38 25.71 4.12
CA LEU A 479 17.07 25.64 3.48
C LEU A 479 16.33 26.98 3.54
N VAL A 480 16.30 27.61 4.72
CA VAL A 480 15.60 28.89 4.91
C VAL A 480 16.32 30.01 4.18
N GLU A 481 17.65 30.02 4.20
CA GLU A 481 18.48 31.01 3.50
C GLU A 481 18.29 30.92 1.98
N ASP A 482 18.30 29.72 1.42
CA ASP A 482 18.08 29.47 0.00
C ASP A 482 16.65 29.81 -0.41
N ALA A 483 15.66 29.41 0.38
CA ALA A 483 14.25 29.74 0.13
C ALA A 483 14.02 31.25 0.12
N ALA A 484 14.57 31.97 1.11
CA ALA A 484 14.46 33.42 1.17
C ALA A 484 15.21 34.08 -0.01
N SER A 485 16.40 33.61 -0.37
CA SER A 485 17.19 34.13 -1.49
C SER A 485 16.44 34.02 -2.82
N ARG A 486 15.81 32.88 -3.09
CA ARG A 486 14.95 32.64 -4.28
C ARG A 486 13.75 33.59 -4.34
N PHE A 487 13.33 34.13 -3.21
CA PHE A 487 12.24 35.10 -3.10
C PHE A 487 12.72 36.55 -2.90
N GLY A 488 13.99 36.85 -3.21
CA GLY A 488 14.53 38.21 -3.08
C GLY A 488 14.69 38.65 -1.62
N GLY A 489 14.98 37.71 -0.72
CA GLY A 489 15.14 37.94 0.72
C GLY A 489 13.83 37.99 1.52
N ARG A 490 12.71 37.53 0.96
CA ARG A 490 11.37 37.62 1.58
C ARG A 490 10.82 36.24 1.95
N LEU A 491 10.28 36.14 3.16
CA LEU A 491 9.45 35.02 3.60
C LEU A 491 8.31 35.54 4.48
N ASP A 492 7.07 35.19 4.15
CA ASP A 492 5.86 35.65 4.85
C ASP A 492 5.18 34.49 5.60
N VAL A 493 5.19 33.28 5.04
CA VAL A 493 4.50 32.10 5.58
C VAL A 493 5.48 30.95 5.72
N VAL A 494 5.51 30.29 6.88
CA VAL A 494 6.28 29.06 7.08
C VAL A 494 5.38 27.96 7.61
N ILE A 495 5.32 26.85 6.89
CA ILE A 495 4.61 25.64 7.28
C ILE A 495 5.64 24.57 7.66
N SER A 496 5.63 24.23 8.93
CA SER A 496 6.49 23.23 9.54
C SER A 496 5.75 21.89 9.67
N ASN A 497 5.85 21.04 8.65
CA ASN A 497 5.07 19.81 8.48
C ASN A 497 5.94 18.54 8.60
N VAL A 498 6.97 18.59 9.44
CA VAL A 498 7.88 17.46 9.66
C VAL A 498 7.37 16.61 10.83
N GLY A 499 7.52 15.29 10.72
CA GLY A 499 7.31 14.40 11.85
C GLY A 499 7.83 12.99 11.59
N TRP A 500 8.15 12.29 12.67
CA TRP A 500 8.58 10.90 12.64
C TRP A 500 7.98 10.13 13.81
N THR A 501 7.70 8.84 13.58
CA THR A 501 7.28 7.89 14.61
C THR A 501 7.76 6.49 14.25
N LYS A 502 7.79 5.61 15.25
CA LYS A 502 7.75 4.16 15.10
C LYS A 502 6.48 3.63 15.75
N MET A 503 5.89 2.58 15.17
CA MET A 503 4.73 1.92 15.76
C MET A 503 5.18 1.06 16.93
N ARG A 504 4.57 1.26 18.10
CA ARG A 504 4.78 0.51 19.34
C ARG A 504 3.41 0.18 19.95
N GLN A 505 3.36 -0.80 20.84
CA GLN A 505 2.14 -1.06 21.61
C GLN A 505 1.94 0.02 22.66
N PHE A 506 1.00 0.96 22.43
CA PHE A 506 0.79 2.13 23.30
C PHE A 506 0.52 1.77 24.78
N SER A 507 -0.09 0.62 25.05
CA SER A 507 -0.43 0.14 26.40
C SER A 507 0.66 -0.64 27.11
N ASP A 508 1.74 -1.02 26.41
CA ASP A 508 2.85 -1.79 26.96
C ASP A 508 4.02 -0.86 27.27
N ILE A 509 4.40 -0.75 28.54
CA ILE A 509 5.50 0.12 28.94
C ILE A 509 6.85 -0.41 28.42
N ASP A 510 7.05 -1.72 28.37
CA ASP A 510 8.33 -2.32 28.00
C ASP A 510 8.66 -2.10 26.51
N ASP A 511 7.64 -1.93 25.66
CA ASP A 511 7.80 -1.59 24.24
C ASP A 511 8.00 -0.08 23.99
N ASN A 512 7.83 0.77 25.01
CA ASN A 512 7.92 2.24 24.88
C ASN A 512 9.14 2.87 25.58
N VAL A 513 10.04 2.07 26.14
CA VAL A 513 11.27 2.52 26.84
C VAL A 513 12.53 2.47 25.96
N ASP A 514 12.37 2.48 24.64
CA ASP A 514 13.47 2.50 23.67
C ASP A 514 14.01 3.93 23.47
N ASP A 515 15.23 4.20 23.94
CA ASP A 515 15.85 5.53 23.92
C ASP A 515 16.02 6.10 22.50
N ASP A 516 16.31 5.26 21.50
CA ASP A 516 16.52 5.71 20.12
C ASP A 516 15.21 6.27 19.53
N ASP A 517 14.07 5.64 19.85
CA ASP A 517 12.75 6.13 19.45
C ASP A 517 12.43 7.48 20.10
N TRP A 518 12.76 7.65 21.39
CA TRP A 518 12.60 8.92 22.12
C TRP A 518 13.45 10.03 21.51
N ASP A 519 14.75 9.80 21.33
CA ASP A 519 15.68 10.78 20.80
C ASP A 519 15.32 11.21 19.38
N ARG A 520 14.98 10.24 18.52
CA ARG A 520 14.59 10.51 17.14
C ARG A 520 13.25 11.24 17.06
N CYS A 521 12.25 10.84 17.85
CA CYS A 521 10.97 11.56 17.94
C CYS A 521 11.19 13.00 18.43
N TYR A 522 12.04 13.21 19.44
CA TYR A 522 12.28 14.53 19.99
C TYR A 522 13.00 15.45 19.00
N VAL A 523 13.99 14.93 18.28
CA VAL A 523 14.67 15.67 17.21
C VAL A 523 13.69 16.04 16.10
N ALA A 524 12.94 15.07 15.58
CA ALA A 524 12.07 15.26 14.42
C ALA A 524 10.77 16.03 14.71
N ASN A 525 10.13 15.82 15.87
CA ASN A 525 8.82 16.39 16.21
C ASN A 525 8.90 17.65 17.09
N VAL A 526 10.08 17.98 17.66
CA VAL A 526 10.21 19.15 18.55
C VAL A 526 11.36 20.06 18.10
N LYS A 527 12.60 19.55 18.10
CA LYS A 527 13.79 20.38 17.83
C LYS A 527 13.78 20.94 16.39
N SER A 528 13.38 20.14 15.40
CA SER A 528 13.24 20.56 14.00
C SER A 528 12.40 21.84 13.84
N HIS A 529 11.24 21.92 14.51
CA HIS A 529 10.32 23.06 14.44
C HIS A 529 10.92 24.30 15.11
N LEU A 530 11.61 24.12 16.25
CA LEU A 530 12.32 25.20 16.92
C LEU A 530 13.44 25.75 16.03
N TRP A 531 14.26 24.88 15.43
CA TRP A 531 15.36 25.28 14.55
C TRP A 531 14.85 26.00 13.31
N LEU A 532 13.76 25.51 12.70
CA LEU A 532 13.13 26.14 11.55
C LEU A 532 12.58 27.53 11.91
N PHE A 533 11.87 27.64 13.04
CA PHE A 533 11.38 28.94 13.51
C PHE A 533 12.53 29.92 13.74
N HIS A 534 13.59 29.47 14.43
CA HIS A 534 14.76 30.30 14.71
C HIS A 534 15.45 30.79 13.42
N ALA A 535 15.60 29.92 12.42
CA ALA A 535 16.18 30.29 11.13
C ALA A 535 15.28 31.26 10.34
N ALA A 536 13.96 31.06 10.36
CA ALA A 536 13.00 31.87 9.62
C ALA A 536 12.65 33.21 10.30
N LYS A 537 12.87 33.32 11.62
CA LYS A 537 12.46 34.47 12.46
C LYS A 537 12.82 35.82 11.83
N ARG A 538 14.08 35.99 11.41
CA ARG A 538 14.54 37.26 10.83
C ARG A 538 13.74 37.70 9.60
N TYR A 539 13.39 36.75 8.74
CA TYR A 539 12.68 37.02 7.49
C TYR A 539 11.20 37.31 7.73
N LEU A 540 10.61 36.59 8.69
CA LEU A 540 9.23 36.80 9.12
C LEU A 540 9.06 38.17 9.83
N GLU A 541 10.02 38.57 10.68
CA GLU A 541 10.01 39.91 11.29
C GLU A 541 10.14 41.03 10.25
N GLU A 542 10.99 40.84 9.23
CA GLU A 542 11.12 41.78 8.12
C GLU A 542 9.86 41.81 7.23
N SER A 543 9.11 40.71 7.15
CA SER A 543 7.77 40.70 6.55
C SER A 543 6.78 41.55 7.37
N ASN A 544 6.80 41.45 8.70
CA ASN A 544 5.91 42.23 9.57
C ASN A 544 6.11 43.75 9.43
N LYS A 545 7.34 44.21 9.17
CA LYS A 545 7.62 45.64 8.93
C LYS A 545 6.96 46.18 7.68
N ARG A 546 6.68 45.32 6.69
CA ARG A 546 6.03 45.69 5.43
C ARG A 546 4.52 45.70 5.55
N GLU A 547 3.95 44.68 6.19
CA GLU A 547 2.54 44.66 6.53
C GLU A 547 2.35 43.98 7.90
N ALA A 548 1.84 44.73 8.87
CA ALA A 548 1.66 44.23 10.22
C ALA A 548 0.63 43.08 10.27
N GLY A 549 0.96 42.02 11.02
CA GLY A 549 0.08 40.86 11.24
C GLY A 549 0.00 39.89 10.05
N VAL A 550 0.80 40.12 9.01
CA VAL A 550 0.95 39.18 7.90
C VAL A 550 1.67 37.89 8.30
N PRO A 551 2.87 37.92 8.90
CA PRO A 551 3.71 36.75 8.94
C PRO A 551 3.17 35.70 9.90
N VAL A 552 3.22 34.44 9.44
CA VAL A 552 2.68 33.31 10.19
C VAL A 552 3.60 32.10 10.08
N PHE A 553 3.82 31.48 11.23
CA PHE A 553 4.44 30.17 11.37
C PHE A 553 3.38 29.18 11.82
N ILE A 554 3.18 28.11 11.06
CA ILE A 554 2.22 27.05 11.40
C ILE A 554 2.99 25.74 11.50
N SER A 555 2.81 25.00 12.58
CA SER A 555 3.36 23.65 12.71
C SER A 555 2.27 22.59 12.68
N THR A 556 2.55 21.46 12.04
CA THR A 556 1.65 20.30 12.02
C THR A 556 2.01 19.36 13.17
N ALA A 557 1.16 19.30 14.19
CA ALA A 557 1.24 18.36 15.29
C ALA A 557 0.37 17.13 14.98
N SER A 558 -0.35 16.61 15.98
CA SER A 558 -1.23 15.46 15.84
C SER A 558 -2.23 15.44 16.99
N LEU A 559 -3.41 14.86 16.77
CA LEU A 559 -4.36 14.55 17.83
C LEU A 559 -3.74 13.73 18.97
N ALA A 560 -2.74 12.91 18.66
CA ALA A 560 -1.93 12.18 19.65
C ALA A 560 -1.23 13.07 20.70
N GLY A 561 -1.03 14.36 20.39
CA GLY A 561 -0.49 15.34 21.35
C GLY A 561 -1.56 16.03 22.20
N VAL A 562 -2.85 15.77 21.95
CA VAL A 562 -4.00 16.38 22.63
C VAL A 562 -4.67 15.38 23.58
N ILE A 563 -4.79 14.12 23.14
CA ILE A 563 -5.34 13.01 23.92
C ILE A 563 -4.30 11.90 24.08
N PRO A 564 -4.34 11.08 25.14
CA PRO A 564 -3.42 9.97 25.35
C PRO A 564 -3.72 8.83 24.36
N SER A 565 -3.24 8.99 23.15
CA SER A 565 -3.39 8.05 22.02
C SER A 565 -2.29 8.33 21.01
N GLY A 566 -1.99 7.38 20.13
CA GLY A 566 -1.00 7.55 19.08
C GLY A 566 -0.33 6.25 18.66
N SER A 567 0.66 6.37 17.78
CA SER A 567 1.49 5.27 17.29
C SER A 567 2.47 4.75 18.34
N SER A 568 2.88 5.57 19.30
CA SER A 568 3.74 5.21 20.44
C SER A 568 3.70 6.30 21.52
N VAL A 569 4.11 5.98 22.74
CA VAL A 569 4.21 6.96 23.85
C VAL A 569 5.20 8.09 23.54
N PRO A 570 6.43 7.82 23.02
CA PRO A 570 7.36 8.88 22.64
C PRO A 570 6.77 9.84 21.60
N TYR A 571 6.01 9.33 20.64
CA TYR A 571 5.35 10.15 19.63
C TYR A 571 4.28 11.06 20.23
N ALA A 572 3.38 10.51 21.05
CA ALA A 572 2.33 11.28 21.72
C ALA A 572 2.90 12.40 22.59
N VAL A 573 3.89 12.08 23.43
CA VAL A 573 4.56 13.04 24.32
C VAL A 573 5.28 14.13 23.52
N THR A 574 6.03 13.76 22.48
CA THR A 574 6.73 14.76 21.65
C THR A 574 5.78 15.63 20.85
N LYS A 575 4.63 15.13 20.40
CA LYS A 575 3.58 15.96 19.77
C LYS A 575 2.89 16.89 20.76
N ALA A 576 2.69 16.48 22.02
CA ALA A 576 2.23 17.38 23.08
C ALA A 576 3.27 18.48 23.37
N ALA A 577 4.55 18.11 23.43
CA ALA A 577 5.66 19.06 23.57
C ALA A 577 5.72 20.05 22.39
N GLN A 578 5.47 19.59 21.16
CA GLN A 578 5.38 20.43 19.96
C GLN A 578 4.24 21.47 20.08
N ILE A 579 3.04 21.05 20.53
CA ILE A 579 1.90 21.96 20.73
C ILE A 579 2.24 23.03 21.77
N HIS A 580 2.90 22.63 22.86
CA HIS A 580 3.33 23.57 23.89
C HIS A 580 4.42 24.52 23.38
N LEU A 581 5.40 24.00 22.62
CA LEU A 581 6.43 24.80 21.94
C LEU A 581 5.79 25.88 21.06
N GLY A 582 4.77 25.54 20.28
CA GLY A 582 4.03 26.51 19.47
C GLY A 582 3.47 27.68 20.28
N LYS A 583 2.95 27.43 21.48
CA LYS A 583 2.46 28.48 22.41
C LYS A 583 3.61 29.33 22.96
N CYS A 584 4.73 28.71 23.34
CA CYS A 584 5.92 29.44 23.77
C CYS A 584 6.46 30.35 22.67
N LEU A 585 6.56 29.84 21.44
CA LEU A 585 7.00 30.61 20.28
C LEU A 585 6.03 31.75 19.95
N ALA A 586 4.71 31.52 20.05
CA ALA A 586 3.71 32.57 19.90
C ALA A 586 3.91 33.73 20.89
N LYS A 587 4.22 33.40 22.15
CA LYS A 587 4.51 34.42 23.18
C LYS A 587 5.83 35.16 22.91
N ILE A 588 6.87 34.46 22.49
CA ILE A 588 8.19 35.04 22.20
C ILE A 588 8.15 35.93 20.96
N ALA A 589 7.36 35.57 19.96
CA ALA A 589 7.36 36.22 18.66
C ALA A 589 6.30 37.32 18.51
N ALA A 590 5.36 37.42 19.46
CA ALA A 590 4.39 38.50 19.49
C ALA A 590 5.07 39.86 19.76
N PRO A 591 4.57 40.96 19.15
CA PRO A 591 3.44 41.04 18.22
C PRO A 591 3.85 40.77 16.74
N SER A 592 5.11 40.48 16.47
CA SER A 592 5.68 40.48 15.13
C SER A 592 5.30 39.28 14.28
N ILE A 593 5.22 38.07 14.85
CA ILE A 593 4.91 36.84 14.11
C ILE A 593 3.78 36.09 14.82
N ARG A 594 2.81 35.62 14.03
CA ARG A 594 1.75 34.73 14.54
C ARG A 594 2.24 33.29 14.47
N VAL A 595 2.07 32.54 15.56
CA VAL A 595 2.48 31.14 15.62
C VAL A 595 1.29 30.27 16.01
N ASN A 596 0.94 29.30 15.18
CA ASN A 596 -0.18 28.40 15.45
C ASN A 596 0.23 26.93 15.21
N THR A 597 -0.56 26.03 15.76
CA THR A 597 -0.39 24.59 15.57
C THR A 597 -1.69 24.00 15.03
N ILE A 598 -1.58 22.98 14.19
CA ILE A 598 -2.74 22.20 13.74
C ILE A 598 -2.49 20.74 14.12
N SER A 599 -3.49 20.11 14.72
CA SER A 599 -3.47 18.73 15.20
C SER A 599 -4.50 17.91 14.43
N PRO A 600 -4.10 17.29 13.31
CA PRO A 600 -4.98 16.39 12.59
C PRO A 600 -5.23 15.08 13.37
N GLY A 601 -6.42 14.53 13.22
CA GLY A 601 -6.74 13.14 13.57
C GLY A 601 -6.16 12.17 12.54
N ILE A 602 -6.74 10.97 12.46
CA ILE A 602 -6.38 10.00 11.41
C ILE A 602 -6.74 10.62 10.05
N LEU A 603 -5.72 10.93 9.24
CA LEU A 603 -5.87 11.57 7.95
C LEU A 603 -5.98 10.57 6.82
N LEU A 604 -7.05 10.70 6.04
CA LEU A 604 -7.17 10.02 4.76
C LEU A 604 -6.50 10.89 3.68
N THR A 605 -5.55 10.33 2.92
CA THR A 605 -4.99 10.98 1.73
C THR A 605 -5.52 10.26 0.51
N VAL A 606 -6.44 10.90 -0.20
CA VAL A 606 -6.74 10.52 -1.58
C VAL A 606 -5.65 11.14 -2.46
N CYS A 607 -4.87 10.32 -3.16
CA CYS A 607 -4.09 10.82 -4.29
C CYS A 607 -5.05 11.10 -5.44
N ASP A 608 -5.20 12.37 -5.82
CA ASP A 608 -6.04 12.88 -6.92
C ASP A 608 -5.57 12.44 -8.32
N SER A 609 -5.57 11.13 -8.58
CA SER A 609 -5.40 10.62 -9.94
C SER A 609 -6.09 9.28 -10.19
N LEU A 610 -7.36 9.11 -9.80
CA LEU A 610 -8.26 8.05 -10.30
C LEU A 610 -9.73 8.50 -10.30
N PRO A 611 -10.55 8.16 -11.33
CA PRO A 611 -11.96 8.55 -11.39
C PRO A 611 -12.83 7.70 -10.47
N VAL A 612 -13.79 8.36 -9.82
CA VAL A 612 -14.85 7.76 -8.99
C VAL A 612 -15.73 6.84 -9.84
N VAL A 613 -15.64 5.52 -9.62
CA VAL A 613 -16.61 4.55 -10.17
C VAL A 613 -17.62 4.21 -9.07
N ARG A 614 -18.89 4.36 -9.45
CA ARG A 614 -20.12 4.27 -8.65
C ARG A 614 -20.12 3.15 -7.60
N GLY A 615 -20.29 3.53 -6.33
CA GLY A 615 -20.95 2.68 -5.31
C GLY A 615 -20.07 2.09 -4.21
N PHE A 616 -18.74 2.16 -4.28
CA PHE A 616 -17.85 1.72 -3.20
C PHE A 616 -16.84 2.81 -2.87
N ASN A 617 -16.94 3.37 -1.66
CA ASN A 617 -15.98 4.32 -1.11
C ASN A 617 -14.68 3.57 -0.72
N LEU A 618 -13.85 3.21 -1.70
CA LEU A 618 -12.46 2.82 -1.45
C LEU A 618 -11.66 4.09 -1.16
N ILE A 619 -11.69 4.43 0.11
CA ILE A 619 -11.01 5.53 0.75
C ILE A 619 -9.51 5.19 0.80
N PHE A 620 -8.69 5.96 0.07
CA PHE A 620 -7.24 5.89 0.21
C PHE A 620 -6.80 6.75 1.40
N VAL A 621 -6.03 6.12 2.29
CA VAL A 621 -5.48 6.74 3.50
C VAL A 621 -4.03 7.10 3.24
N GLN A 622 -3.50 8.15 3.90
CA GLN A 622 -2.06 8.42 3.92
C GLN A 622 -1.30 7.11 4.23
N GLU A 623 -0.11 6.87 3.66
CA GLU A 623 0.71 5.63 3.81
C GLU A 623 0.79 5.08 5.27
N TRP A 624 0.44 5.90 6.26
CA TRP A 624 0.46 5.66 7.70
C TRP A 624 -0.83 5.04 8.27
N GLY A 625 -2.02 5.36 7.73
CA GLY A 625 -3.27 4.81 8.26
C GLY A 625 -3.53 3.36 7.84
N LEU A 626 -2.73 2.85 6.91
CA LEU A 626 -2.71 1.44 6.48
C LEU A 626 -1.95 0.52 7.46
N SER A 627 -1.18 1.08 8.40
CA SER A 627 -0.53 0.30 9.46
C SER A 627 -1.50 -0.09 10.58
N PHE A 628 -2.75 0.39 10.54
CA PHE A 628 -3.81 -0.03 11.45
C PHE A 628 -4.68 -1.09 10.75
N PRO A 629 -5.03 -2.21 11.43
CA PRO A 629 -5.95 -3.21 10.89
C PRO A 629 -7.26 -2.58 10.40
N ALA A 630 -7.84 -3.11 9.31
CA ALA A 630 -9.06 -2.59 8.71
C ALA A 630 -10.22 -2.43 9.72
N ASP A 631 -10.33 -3.37 10.66
CA ASP A 631 -11.32 -3.35 11.73
C ASP A 631 -11.17 -2.13 12.66
N ARG A 632 -9.93 -1.68 12.93
CA ARG A 632 -9.69 -0.47 13.73
C ARG A 632 -10.10 0.79 12.98
N LEU A 633 -10.00 0.82 11.65
CA LEU A 633 -10.45 1.96 10.84
C LEU A 633 -11.98 2.04 10.81
N GLU A 634 -12.69 0.91 10.76
CA GLU A 634 -14.16 0.91 10.87
C GLU A 634 -14.63 1.28 12.28
N ILE A 635 -13.98 0.77 13.33
CA ILE A 635 -14.26 1.15 14.72
C ILE A 635 -13.97 2.64 14.92
N ALA A 636 -12.84 3.16 14.43
CA ALA A 636 -12.51 4.58 14.51
C ALA A 636 -13.52 5.44 13.75
N ARG A 637 -13.98 5.01 12.57
CA ARG A 637 -15.01 5.72 11.80
C ARG A 637 -16.35 5.79 12.55
N ASN A 638 -16.73 4.71 13.23
CA ASN A 638 -17.95 4.65 14.05
C ASN A 638 -17.81 5.42 15.37
N THR A 639 -16.57 5.60 15.85
CA THR A 639 -16.26 6.39 17.06
C THR A 639 -16.27 7.89 16.78
N ASN A 640 -15.89 8.31 15.57
CA ASN A 640 -15.95 9.71 15.14
C ASN A 640 -17.40 10.22 15.16
N LYS A 641 -17.66 11.33 15.87
CA LYS A 641 -19.02 11.89 15.97
C LYS A 641 -19.61 12.32 14.62
N LEU A 642 -18.76 12.69 13.65
CA LEU A 642 -19.20 13.07 12.31
C LEU A 642 -19.25 11.89 11.32
N GLY A 643 -18.96 10.66 11.74
CA GLY A 643 -19.04 9.44 10.90
C GLY A 643 -18.09 9.40 9.69
N ARG A 644 -17.14 10.34 9.63
CA ARG A 644 -16.11 10.46 8.60
C ARG A 644 -14.76 10.70 9.25
N PHE A 645 -13.68 10.54 8.49
CA PHE A 645 -12.35 10.99 8.91
C PHE A 645 -12.08 12.40 8.36
N ALA A 646 -11.07 13.06 8.94
CA ALA A 646 -10.49 14.26 8.37
C ALA A 646 -9.72 13.92 7.10
N THR A 647 -9.84 14.75 6.07
CA THR A 647 -9.01 14.64 4.86
C THR A 647 -7.85 15.62 4.90
N VAL A 648 -6.86 15.43 4.02
CA VAL A 648 -5.75 16.38 3.88
C VAL A 648 -6.22 17.75 3.39
N GLU A 649 -7.32 17.81 2.64
CA GLU A 649 -7.96 19.04 2.20
C GLU A 649 -8.59 19.79 3.37
N ASP A 650 -9.30 19.12 4.29
CA ASP A 650 -9.87 19.75 5.50
C ASP A 650 -8.76 20.47 6.30
N VAL A 651 -7.61 19.82 6.45
CA VAL A 651 -6.45 20.40 7.14
C VAL A 651 -5.83 21.54 6.35
N ALA A 652 -5.70 21.42 5.03
CA ALA A 652 -5.18 22.49 4.18
C ALA A 652 -6.09 23.73 4.20
N GLU A 653 -7.41 23.55 4.26
CA GLU A 653 -8.37 24.63 4.46
C GLU A 653 -8.20 25.32 5.82
N GLN A 654 -7.97 24.54 6.90
CA GLN A 654 -7.66 25.11 8.20
C GLN A 654 -6.33 25.90 8.20
N VAL A 655 -5.30 25.41 7.49
CA VAL A 655 -4.05 26.15 7.28
C VAL A 655 -4.33 27.48 6.58
N LYS A 656 -5.14 27.46 5.51
CA LYS A 656 -5.56 28.68 4.81
C LYS A 656 -6.26 29.66 5.76
N ALA A 657 -7.15 29.18 6.64
CA ALA A 657 -7.81 30.03 7.62
C ALA A 657 -6.82 30.73 8.57
N PHE A 658 -5.80 30.02 9.06
CA PHE A 658 -4.75 30.61 9.90
C PHE A 658 -3.81 31.55 9.13
N VAL A 659 -3.58 31.30 7.84
CA VAL A 659 -2.79 32.20 6.99
C VAL A 659 -3.53 33.52 6.72
N VAL A 660 -4.83 33.43 6.42
CA VAL A 660 -5.65 34.61 6.09
C VAL A 660 -6.01 35.41 7.35
N SER A 661 -6.32 34.73 8.46
CA SER A 661 -6.68 35.38 9.72
C SER A 661 -5.55 36.23 10.27
N LYS A 662 -5.85 37.45 10.71
CA LYS A 662 -4.88 38.40 11.31
C LYS A 662 -4.85 38.34 12.85
N SER A 663 -5.84 37.70 13.48
CA SER A 663 -6.06 37.74 14.94
C SER A 663 -5.74 36.43 15.67
N VAL A 664 -5.37 35.38 14.94
CA VAL A 664 -5.15 34.05 15.53
C VAL A 664 -3.65 33.80 15.74
N THR A 665 -3.25 33.63 17.00
CA THR A 665 -1.91 33.24 17.44
C THR A 665 -2.00 32.39 18.72
N GLY A 666 -1.07 31.45 18.90
CA GLY A 666 -1.00 30.53 20.04
C GLY A 666 -2.06 29.43 20.06
N GLN A 667 -2.85 29.28 18.98
CA GLN A 667 -3.96 28.32 18.94
C GLN A 667 -3.52 26.96 18.39
N ASN A 668 -4.18 25.90 18.88
CA ASN A 668 -4.09 24.56 18.32
C ASN A 668 -5.42 24.20 17.65
N GLY A 669 -5.45 24.13 16.31
CA GLY A 669 -6.64 23.70 15.57
C GLY A 669 -6.70 22.18 15.51
N VAL A 670 -7.69 21.55 16.17
CA VAL A 670 -7.88 20.09 16.13
C VAL A 670 -8.85 19.75 15.00
N ILE A 671 -8.42 18.87 14.08
CA ILE A 671 -9.19 18.47 12.90
C ILE A 671 -9.28 16.94 12.88
N ASP A 672 -10.25 16.38 13.58
CA ASP A 672 -10.35 14.94 13.87
C ASP A 672 -11.75 14.35 13.67
N ALA A 673 -12.67 15.13 13.10
CA ALA A 673 -14.07 14.74 12.90
C ALA A 673 -14.81 14.33 14.21
N GLY A 674 -14.36 14.87 15.36
CA GLY A 674 -14.95 14.61 16.67
C GLY A 674 -14.43 13.36 17.37
N PHE A 675 -13.29 12.79 16.95
CA PHE A 675 -12.70 11.63 17.63
C PHE A 675 -12.27 11.93 19.07
N GLY A 676 -11.74 13.13 19.33
CA GLY A 676 -11.27 13.57 20.64
C GLY A 676 -12.36 14.13 21.57
N LEU A 677 -13.64 14.09 21.15
CA LEU A 677 -14.81 14.43 21.96
C LEU A 677 -15.34 13.18 22.69
#